data_AF-A0A1J6IHQ0-F1
#
_entry.id   AF-A0A1J6IHQ0-F1
#
_cell.length_a   1.000
_cell.length_b   1.000
_cell.length_c   1.000
_cell.angle_alpha   90.00
_cell.angle_beta   90.00
_cell.angle_gamma   90.00
#
_symmetry.space_group_name_H-M   'P 1'
#
loop_
_entity.id
_entity.type
_entity.pdbx_description
1 polymer ?
#
loop_
_entity_poly.entity_id
_entity_poly.type
_entity_poly.pdbx_seq_one_letter_code
_entity_poly.pdbx_strand_id
1 'polypeptide(L)'
;MATRGSRSEKVKRIFQNFDTNGDGGLNREEMAALVVAVNPRVKFSDEQISAILDEVFRTYGEFIDGEKGLTYDGLLRTYDDGAGDVDRDFEALGLDLIKPDNDNGVSMATEEASTSSIVDERAMEPHKKLRTAAWAASPNHGIVFDDTWKLVDDIEILIKRLKSKQSKEGKLKNDNSDVYSDAGWSRELGPPSMELSDKRVLWEEMGHDYAVFVKELGVLRSRADGSRSREEAFDGHMAIGRVLYDQQFFKEALVSFKRACELQPADVRPHFRAGNSLYVLGRYPEAKEEFLLALEAAETGGNQWAYLLPQIHVNLGIALEGEGMVISACEHYREAAILCPTHFRAMKLLGSALFGVGDCKAAVKALEEAIYIKSDYADAHCDLASALHAMGDDDNAIKEFQRAVDLKPGHVDALYNLGGLYMDMGRYQRASEMYTRVLSVWPNHWRAQLNKAVALLGAGENEEAKKALKEALKMTNRVELHDATVHLKQLQKNRLKGNGGDNGEEAFITVEPTKFKRLGEKTTLRSDLATALDIRGFQRITRFNHCDVDQIKKEISENDIPVSYSGGGVPEKSIRKASLEEILCRLLSFLKPETFVGAVKAINQKILSVLDESESGRVDVGMFFAVIAPICGGPPDKRKRFAYEALLWRPVNEGSNQIRKTDAQRYIKLLRAIYIPSHGTSEMLEIHGDTDTSLVSLAEFLVMFDDPDWGFGIMSTLLKLEIGDRNRHGSHVCATCRYPIIGPRFKEMKSHFSLCGQCYSEGKVPPSYKQEAYKFKEYANEAEALKDKCLWFGLHSKGSSPTAA
;
A
#
# COMPACT_ATOMS: atom_id res chain seq x y z
N MET A 1 -17.53 9.31 37.77
CA MET A 1 -16.67 9.43 38.98
C MET A 1 -16.60 8.17 39.84
N ALA A 2 -17.32 7.06 39.58
CA ALA A 2 -17.24 5.84 40.41
C ALA A 2 -16.08 4.87 40.11
N THR A 3 -15.40 4.98 38.96
CA THR A 3 -14.39 3.99 38.53
C THR A 3 -12.98 4.22 39.10
N ARG A 4 -12.60 5.47 39.40
CA ARG A 4 -11.29 5.79 40.02
C ARG A 4 -11.16 5.22 41.44
N GLY A 5 -12.28 5.11 42.16
CA GLY A 5 -12.33 4.48 43.48
C GLY A 5 -11.93 3.00 43.45
N SER A 6 -12.45 2.22 42.49
CA SER A 6 -12.17 0.77 42.44
C SER A 6 -10.74 0.39 42.06
N ARG A 7 -10.08 1.17 41.18
CA ARG A 7 -8.70 0.88 40.72
C ARG A 7 -7.66 1.22 41.79
N SER A 8 -7.80 2.37 42.43
CA SER A 8 -6.97 2.78 43.57
C SER A 8 -7.08 1.77 44.73
N GLU A 9 -8.30 1.28 45.02
CA GLU A 9 -8.54 0.25 46.05
C GLU A 9 -7.81 -1.07 45.73
N LYS A 10 -7.82 -1.52 44.46
CA LYS A 10 -7.11 -2.73 44.03
C LYS A 10 -5.60 -2.59 44.15
N VAL A 11 -5.03 -1.48 43.68
CA VAL A 11 -3.58 -1.22 43.82
C VAL A 11 -3.20 -1.14 45.29
N LYS A 12 -4.04 -0.53 46.14
CA LYS A 12 -3.79 -0.44 47.58
C LYS A 12 -3.74 -1.81 48.24
N ARG A 13 -4.61 -2.73 47.82
CA ARG A 13 -4.61 -4.11 48.29
C ARG A 13 -3.41 -4.92 47.79
N ILE A 14 -2.98 -4.72 46.53
CA ILE A 14 -1.74 -5.32 46.01
C ILE A 14 -0.56 -4.81 46.83
N PHE A 15 -0.47 -3.50 47.02
CA PHE A 15 0.59 -2.87 47.81
C PHE A 15 0.67 -3.46 49.23
N GLN A 16 -0.46 -3.51 49.93
CA GLN A 16 -0.54 -4.09 51.28
C GLN A 16 -0.22 -5.59 51.35
N ASN A 17 -0.45 -6.33 50.27
CA ASN A 17 -0.16 -7.76 50.22
C ASN A 17 1.34 -8.05 50.04
N PHE A 18 2.11 -7.09 49.52
CA PHE A 18 3.53 -7.24 49.24
C PHE A 18 4.44 -6.36 50.12
N ASP A 19 3.90 -5.36 50.81
CA ASP A 19 4.58 -4.66 51.92
C ASP A 19 4.56 -5.57 53.16
N THR A 20 5.41 -6.59 53.14
CA THR A 20 5.41 -7.66 54.15
C THR A 20 5.96 -7.18 55.49
N ASN A 21 6.82 -6.16 55.45
CA ASN A 21 7.45 -5.58 56.63
C ASN A 21 6.62 -4.44 57.25
N GLY A 22 5.66 -3.87 56.51
CA GLY A 22 4.71 -2.86 56.96
C GLY A 22 5.30 -1.46 57.15
N ASP A 23 6.44 -1.16 56.51
CA ASP A 23 7.13 0.13 56.62
C ASP A 23 6.55 1.21 55.69
N GLY A 24 5.64 0.83 54.79
CA GLY A 24 4.97 1.71 53.84
C GLY A 24 5.70 1.88 52.51
N GLY A 25 6.69 1.03 52.19
CA GLY A 25 7.36 0.94 50.89
C GLY A 25 7.52 -0.52 50.43
N LEU A 26 7.70 -0.71 49.12
CA LEU A 26 8.10 -2.00 48.55
C LEU A 26 9.59 -1.98 48.28
N ASN A 27 10.35 -2.67 49.13
CA ASN A 27 11.78 -2.84 48.91
C ASN A 27 12.06 -3.73 47.68
N ARG A 28 13.33 -3.87 47.28
CA ARG A 28 13.66 -4.62 46.05
C ARG A 28 13.25 -6.09 46.10
N GLU A 29 13.28 -6.72 47.27
CA GLU A 29 12.87 -8.12 47.44
C GLU A 29 11.35 -8.28 47.36
N GLU A 30 10.60 -7.37 47.99
CA GLU A 30 9.13 -7.32 47.93
C GLU A 30 8.62 -7.01 46.52
N MET A 31 9.29 -6.09 45.82
CA MET A 31 8.97 -5.78 44.44
C MET A 31 9.33 -6.93 43.49
N ALA A 32 10.43 -7.66 43.73
CA ALA A 32 10.75 -8.89 43.00
C ALA A 32 9.64 -9.94 43.16
N ALA A 33 9.19 -10.14 44.41
CA ALA A 33 8.12 -11.07 44.73
C ALA A 33 6.80 -10.70 44.02
N LEU A 34 6.47 -9.40 43.95
CA LEU A 34 5.31 -8.91 43.21
C LEU A 34 5.42 -9.23 41.72
N VAL A 35 6.56 -8.93 41.08
CA VAL A 35 6.80 -9.18 39.64
C VAL A 35 6.64 -10.65 39.27
N VAL A 36 7.15 -11.55 40.13
CA VAL A 36 7.02 -13.00 39.93
C VAL A 36 5.58 -13.46 40.14
N ALA A 37 4.93 -12.99 41.21
CA ALA A 37 3.58 -13.44 41.57
C ALA A 37 2.51 -13.04 40.54
N VAL A 38 2.64 -11.87 39.90
CA VAL A 38 1.70 -11.40 38.87
C VAL A 38 1.94 -12.05 37.50
N ASN A 39 3.03 -12.80 37.32
CA ASN A 39 3.40 -13.46 36.06
C ASN A 39 3.67 -14.98 36.23
N PRO A 40 2.70 -15.79 36.71
CA PRO A 40 2.93 -17.19 37.09
C PRO A 40 3.29 -18.12 35.93
N ARG A 41 3.14 -17.67 34.68
CA ARG A 41 3.46 -18.44 33.45
C ARG A 41 4.86 -18.17 32.91
N VAL A 42 5.58 -17.19 33.47
CA VAL A 42 6.91 -16.77 33.04
C VAL A 42 7.92 -17.12 34.13
N LYS A 43 8.99 -17.82 33.77
CA LYS A 43 10.14 -18.04 34.66
C LYS A 43 11.19 -16.99 34.36
N PHE A 44 11.33 -15.98 35.21
CA PHE A 44 12.38 -14.98 35.10
C PHE A 44 13.71 -15.51 35.65
N SER A 45 14.84 -15.15 35.05
CA SER A 45 16.15 -15.29 35.69
C SER A 45 16.39 -14.16 36.69
N ASP A 46 17.32 -14.36 37.63
CA ASP A 46 17.67 -13.34 38.62
C ASP A 46 18.19 -12.05 37.96
N GLU A 47 18.92 -12.17 36.84
CA GLU A 47 19.37 -11.00 36.06
C GLU A 47 18.22 -10.24 35.40
N GLN A 48 17.19 -10.94 34.94
CA GLN A 48 16.00 -10.32 34.34
C GLN A 48 15.17 -9.58 35.39
N ILE A 49 15.00 -10.18 36.58
CA ILE A 49 14.32 -9.51 37.70
C ILE A 49 15.12 -8.26 38.10
N SER A 50 16.45 -8.37 38.23
CA SER A 50 17.28 -7.21 38.58
C SER A 50 17.16 -6.08 37.55
N ALA A 51 17.16 -6.39 36.25
CA ALA A 51 17.01 -5.38 35.20
C ALA A 51 15.64 -4.68 35.24
N ILE A 52 14.56 -5.42 35.50
CA ILE A 52 13.22 -4.85 35.66
C ILE A 52 13.18 -3.92 36.87
N LEU A 53 13.73 -4.35 38.01
CA LEU A 53 13.77 -3.55 39.23
C LEU A 53 14.64 -2.32 39.08
N ASP A 54 15.78 -2.41 38.38
CA ASP A 54 16.62 -1.25 38.11
C ASP A 54 15.89 -0.21 37.27
N GLU A 55 15.11 -0.64 36.29
CA GLU A 55 14.32 0.29 35.48
C GLU A 55 13.17 0.92 36.27
N VAL A 56 12.46 0.15 37.09
CA VAL A 56 11.39 0.69 37.97
C VAL A 56 11.97 1.69 38.97
N PHE A 57 13.05 1.33 39.66
CA PHE A 57 13.64 2.20 40.69
C PHE A 57 14.32 3.44 40.09
N ARG A 58 14.80 3.36 38.85
CA ARG A 58 15.33 4.50 38.10
C ARG A 58 14.22 5.44 37.61
N THR A 59 13.14 4.88 37.06
CA THR A 59 12.06 5.65 36.43
C THR A 59 11.17 6.35 37.47
N TYR A 60 10.89 5.69 38.60
CA TYR A 60 10.03 6.22 39.64
C TYR A 60 10.80 6.70 40.88
N GLY A 61 12.06 7.13 40.69
CA GLY A 61 12.97 7.53 41.78
C GLY A 61 12.41 8.60 42.73
N GLU A 62 11.53 9.47 42.24
CA GLU A 62 10.84 10.50 43.06
C GLU A 62 9.82 9.93 44.05
N PHE A 63 9.40 8.67 43.85
CA PHE A 63 8.42 7.97 44.69
C PHE A 63 9.05 6.88 45.58
N ILE A 64 10.37 6.93 45.78
CA ILE A 64 11.13 5.96 46.58
C ILE A 64 11.54 6.61 47.91
N ASP A 65 11.14 6.02 49.03
CA ASP A 65 11.48 6.52 50.38
C ASP A 65 12.69 5.75 50.96
N GLY A 66 13.89 6.11 50.51
CA GLY A 66 15.15 5.61 51.07
C GLY A 66 15.24 4.08 51.09
N GLU A 67 15.45 3.50 52.29
CA GLU A 67 15.57 2.05 52.48
C GLU A 67 14.23 1.30 52.40
N LYS A 68 13.08 1.99 52.45
CA LYS A 68 11.74 1.39 52.39
C LYS A 68 11.31 1.01 50.97
N GLY A 69 11.90 1.65 49.96
CA GLY A 69 11.60 1.35 48.55
C GLY A 69 10.39 2.11 48.00
N LEU A 70 9.72 1.51 47.01
CA LEU A 70 8.69 2.18 46.21
C LEU A 70 7.41 2.41 47.02
N THR A 71 6.96 3.65 47.14
CA THR A 71 5.75 4.00 47.90
C THR A 71 4.46 3.58 47.18
N TYR A 72 3.34 3.58 47.90
CA TYR A 72 2.01 3.31 47.33
C TYR A 72 1.68 4.21 46.13
N ASP A 73 1.95 5.51 46.24
CA ASP A 73 1.74 6.46 45.15
C ASP A 73 2.65 6.15 43.95
N GLY A 74 3.87 5.67 44.21
CA GLY A 74 4.78 5.15 43.18
C GLY A 74 4.24 3.92 42.48
N LEU A 75 3.74 2.92 43.21
CA LEU A 75 3.13 1.73 42.60
C LEU A 75 1.86 2.08 41.82
N LEU A 76 1.00 2.96 42.35
CA LEU A 76 -0.17 3.45 41.62
C LEU A 76 0.22 4.16 40.32
N ARG A 77 1.29 4.96 40.37
CA ARG A 77 1.84 5.62 39.19
C ARG A 77 2.38 4.63 38.16
N THR A 78 3.07 3.58 38.59
CA THR A 78 3.59 2.54 37.66
C THR A 78 2.48 1.86 36.87
N TYR A 79 1.34 1.61 37.51
CA TYR A 79 0.16 1.02 36.86
C TYR A 79 -0.56 2.02 35.94
N ASP A 80 -0.58 3.30 36.30
CA ASP A 80 -1.18 4.36 35.50
C ASP A 80 -0.34 4.72 34.26
N ASP A 81 0.98 4.59 34.36
CA ASP A 81 1.92 4.73 33.24
C ASP A 81 2.02 3.44 32.39
N GLY A 82 1.27 2.38 32.76
CA GLY A 82 1.04 1.20 31.92
C GLY A 82 2.09 0.09 32.04
N ALA A 83 2.92 0.10 33.08
CA ALA A 83 3.93 -0.94 33.33
C ALA A 83 3.33 -2.32 33.66
N GLY A 84 2.02 -2.38 33.97
CA GLY A 84 1.26 -3.59 34.25
C GLY A 84 -0.25 -3.34 34.13
N ASP A 85 -1.06 -4.41 34.19
CA ASP A 85 -2.52 -4.31 34.20
C ASP A 85 -3.05 -4.66 35.59
N VAL A 86 -3.52 -3.65 36.32
CA VAL A 86 -4.05 -3.78 37.69
C VAL A 86 -5.14 -4.85 37.77
N ASP A 87 -6.04 -4.92 36.79
CA ASP A 87 -7.18 -5.84 36.87
C ASP A 87 -6.70 -7.29 36.68
N ARG A 88 -5.80 -7.51 35.71
CA ARG A 88 -5.17 -8.81 35.46
C ARG A 88 -4.29 -9.25 36.62
N ASP A 89 -3.47 -8.35 37.16
CA ASP A 89 -2.53 -8.64 38.22
C ASP A 89 -3.27 -8.90 39.55
N PHE A 90 -4.34 -8.14 39.84
CA PHE A 90 -5.21 -8.38 40.99
C PHE A 90 -5.91 -9.76 40.93
N GLU A 91 -6.36 -10.16 39.73
CA GLU A 91 -6.95 -11.48 39.48
C GLU A 91 -5.91 -12.60 39.57
N ALA A 92 -4.70 -12.39 39.03
CA ALA A 92 -3.60 -13.36 39.11
C ALA A 92 -3.17 -13.64 40.55
N LEU A 93 -3.27 -12.63 41.42
CA LEU A 93 -2.97 -12.74 42.85
C LEU A 93 -4.13 -13.34 43.66
N GLY A 94 -5.30 -13.56 43.05
CA GLY A 94 -6.47 -14.13 43.73
C GLY A 94 -6.98 -13.28 44.90
N LEU A 95 -6.82 -11.95 44.83
CA LEU A 95 -7.24 -11.03 45.88
C LEU A 95 -8.73 -10.70 45.74
N ASP A 96 -9.46 -10.67 46.86
CA ASP A 96 -10.89 -10.31 46.91
C ASP A 96 -11.12 -8.94 47.56
N LEU A 97 -12.08 -8.18 47.03
CA LEU A 97 -12.60 -6.98 47.69
C LEU A 97 -13.65 -7.41 48.73
N ILE A 98 -13.27 -7.45 50.00
CA ILE A 98 -14.17 -7.85 51.11
C ILE A 98 -15.44 -6.97 51.11
N LYS A 99 -16.62 -7.60 51.01
CA LYS A 99 -17.92 -7.03 51.39
C LYS A 99 -18.08 -7.12 52.92
N PRO A 100 -18.72 -6.15 53.60
CA PRO A 100 -18.94 -6.24 55.04
C PRO A 100 -19.86 -7.43 55.37
N ASP A 101 -19.41 -8.24 56.32
CA ASP A 101 -20.04 -9.48 56.76
C ASP A 101 -21.42 -9.27 57.41
N ASN A 102 -22.27 -10.28 57.17
CA ASN A 102 -23.55 -10.52 57.81
C ASN A 102 -23.30 -11.66 58.82
N ASP A 103 -23.52 -11.44 60.13
CA ASP A 103 -23.50 -12.52 61.12
C ASP A 103 -24.87 -12.66 61.81
N ASN A 104 -25.23 -13.92 62.09
CA ASN A 104 -26.56 -14.43 62.44
C ASN A 104 -27.00 -14.12 63.89
N GLY A 105 -28.32 -14.04 64.11
CA GLY A 105 -28.88 -14.22 65.46
C GLY A 105 -30.37 -13.91 65.67
N VAL A 106 -31.20 -14.96 65.62
CA VAL A 106 -32.41 -15.28 66.44
C VAL A 106 -33.50 -14.20 66.73
N SER A 107 -34.74 -14.63 66.44
CA SER A 107 -36.10 -14.11 66.71
C SER A 107 -36.38 -13.15 67.89
N MET A 108 -37.15 -12.07 67.66
CA MET A 108 -38.62 -11.95 67.92
C MET A 108 -39.09 -10.48 67.84
N ALA A 109 -40.14 -10.27 67.03
CA ALA A 109 -41.27 -9.32 67.14
C ALA A 109 -41.06 -7.79 67.27
N THR A 110 -41.85 -7.09 66.42
CA THR A 110 -42.37 -5.69 66.49
C THR A 110 -41.30 -4.59 66.42
N GLU A 111 -41.40 -3.52 65.63
CA GLU A 111 -42.50 -2.84 64.93
C GLU A 111 -41.85 -1.87 63.91
N GLU A 112 -42.60 -1.53 62.88
CA GLU A 112 -42.52 -0.27 62.10
C GLU A 112 -41.18 0.15 61.45
N ALA A 113 -41.05 -0.16 60.15
CA ALA A 113 -41.08 0.83 59.07
C ALA A 113 -40.56 0.20 57.76
N SER A 114 -41.52 -0.41 57.06
CA SER A 114 -41.68 -0.53 55.60
C SER A 114 -40.50 -0.07 54.72
N THR A 115 -39.64 -0.99 54.28
CA THR A 115 -39.73 -1.69 52.98
C THR A 115 -39.65 -0.79 51.75
N SER A 116 -38.46 -0.78 51.15
CA SER A 116 -38.30 -1.01 49.71
C SER A 116 -39.12 -2.22 49.23
N SER A 117 -39.48 -2.29 47.95
CA SER A 117 -38.99 -3.35 47.03
C SER A 117 -39.95 -3.72 45.88
N ILE A 118 -39.31 -4.06 44.73
CA ILE A 118 -39.68 -5.17 43.80
C ILE A 118 -40.91 -4.88 42.89
N VAL A 119 -40.92 -5.09 41.55
CA VAL A 119 -40.39 -6.16 40.68
C VAL A 119 -40.26 -5.64 39.21
N ASP A 120 -39.26 -6.18 38.48
CA ASP A 120 -39.19 -6.60 37.04
C ASP A 120 -39.60 -5.64 35.87
N GLU A 121 -39.00 -5.66 34.67
CA GLU A 121 -38.43 -6.77 33.87
C GLU A 121 -37.20 -6.36 33.00
N ARG A 122 -36.23 -7.29 32.92
CA ARG A 122 -35.51 -7.82 31.72
C ARG A 122 -35.06 -6.90 30.57
N ALA A 123 -33.75 -6.92 30.26
CA ALA A 123 -33.15 -7.71 29.15
C ALA A 123 -31.76 -7.19 28.67
N MET A 124 -30.75 -8.05 28.82
CA MET A 124 -29.58 -8.39 27.97
C MET A 124 -28.69 -7.31 27.27
N GLU A 125 -27.41 -7.40 27.63
CA GLU A 125 -26.09 -7.07 27.01
C GLU A 125 -25.90 -7.39 25.49
N PRO A 126 -24.75 -7.12 24.79
CA PRO A 126 -23.37 -6.81 25.28
C PRO A 126 -22.50 -5.76 24.52
N HIS A 127 -21.38 -5.40 25.17
CA HIS A 127 -20.05 -4.95 24.66
C HIS A 127 -19.89 -3.74 23.70
N LYS A 128 -19.24 -2.68 24.21
CA LYS A 128 -18.17 -1.90 23.54
C LYS A 128 -17.60 -0.86 24.52
N LYS A 129 -16.27 -0.79 24.66
CA LYS A 129 -15.52 0.44 24.98
C LYS A 129 -14.01 0.18 24.83
N LEU A 130 -13.54 0.37 23.60
CA LEU A 130 -12.13 0.68 23.33
C LEU A 130 -11.84 2.02 24.04
N ARG A 131 -10.78 2.08 24.85
CA ARG A 131 -10.45 3.26 25.67
C ARG A 131 -10.04 4.43 24.76
N THR A 132 -10.92 5.41 24.64
CA THR A 132 -10.63 6.74 24.11
C THR A 132 -9.74 7.51 25.09
N ALA A 133 -8.72 8.20 24.58
CA ALA A 133 -7.82 9.05 25.38
C ALA A 133 -8.59 10.14 26.16
N ALA A 134 -8.06 10.54 27.31
CA ALA A 134 -8.71 11.33 28.37
C ALA A 134 -9.33 12.70 27.96
N TRP A 135 -9.11 13.16 26.72
CA TRP A 135 -9.70 14.39 26.19
C TRP A 135 -11.05 14.18 25.47
N ALA A 136 -11.44 12.92 25.20
CA ALA A 136 -12.82 12.56 24.85
C ALA A 136 -13.82 12.85 26.00
N ALA A 137 -13.29 13.28 27.16
CA ALA A 137 -14.02 13.79 28.30
C ALA A 137 -13.74 15.28 28.59
N SER A 138 -13.48 16.12 27.58
CA SER A 138 -13.61 17.58 27.76
C SER A 138 -15.09 17.90 28.06
N PRO A 139 -15.43 18.48 29.22
CA PRO A 139 -16.82 18.70 29.63
C PRO A 139 -17.67 19.48 28.61
N ASN A 140 -17.02 20.27 27.74
CA ASN A 140 -17.67 21.17 26.80
C ASN A 140 -17.38 20.85 25.32
N HIS A 141 -16.88 19.64 24.99
CA HIS A 141 -16.47 19.28 23.62
C HIS A 141 -15.46 20.25 22.95
N GLY A 142 -14.67 20.96 23.75
CA GLY A 142 -13.72 21.97 23.26
C GLY A 142 -14.30 23.35 22.96
N ILE A 143 -15.59 23.60 23.26
CA ILE A 143 -16.20 24.94 23.21
C ILE A 143 -15.89 25.70 24.49
N VAL A 144 -15.38 26.93 24.36
CA VAL A 144 -14.93 27.74 25.50
C VAL A 144 -15.94 28.83 25.87
N PHE A 145 -16.68 29.37 24.90
CA PHE A 145 -17.59 30.51 25.11
C PHE A 145 -19.07 30.11 25.06
N ASP A 146 -19.88 30.66 25.97
CA ASP A 146 -21.33 30.37 26.03
C ASP A 146 -22.09 30.85 24.79
N ASP A 147 -21.67 31.96 24.19
CA ASP A 147 -22.27 32.47 22.96
C ASP A 147 -21.97 31.56 21.75
N THR A 148 -20.91 30.75 21.80
CA THR A 148 -20.63 29.68 20.82
C THR A 148 -21.69 28.57 20.90
N TRP A 149 -22.18 28.21 22.09
CA TRP A 149 -23.25 27.22 22.22
C TRP A 149 -24.54 27.66 21.53
N LYS A 150 -24.87 28.96 21.59
CA LYS A 150 -26.02 29.52 20.85
C LYS A 150 -25.85 29.41 19.33
N LEU A 151 -24.63 29.55 18.82
CA LEU A 151 -24.33 29.30 17.40
C LEU A 151 -24.55 27.82 17.03
N VAL A 152 -24.16 26.90 17.91
CA VAL A 152 -24.37 25.45 17.73
C VAL A 152 -25.87 25.09 17.71
N ASP A 153 -26.65 25.63 18.65
CA ASP A 153 -28.10 25.38 18.68
C ASP A 153 -28.79 25.90 17.42
N ASP A 154 -28.43 27.12 16.99
CA ASP A 154 -29.01 27.73 15.79
C ASP A 154 -28.67 26.94 14.52
N ILE A 155 -27.42 26.48 14.35
CA ILE A 155 -27.03 25.71 13.18
C ILE A 155 -27.71 24.33 13.15
N GLU A 156 -27.89 23.67 14.31
CA GLU A 156 -28.64 22.42 14.39
C GLU A 156 -30.10 22.60 13.97
N ILE A 157 -30.73 23.72 14.35
CA ILE A 157 -32.09 24.07 13.92
C ILE A 157 -32.12 24.26 12.40
N LEU A 158 -31.13 24.94 11.81
CA LEU A 158 -31.04 25.08 10.34
C LEU A 158 -30.92 23.73 9.64
N ILE A 159 -30.06 22.84 10.14
CA ILE A 159 -29.86 21.49 9.58
C ILE A 159 -31.13 20.65 9.70
N LYS A 160 -31.79 20.65 10.86
CA LYS A 160 -33.07 19.94 11.07
C LYS A 160 -34.15 20.44 10.12
N ARG A 161 -34.21 21.76 9.89
CA ARG A 161 -35.15 22.38 8.95
C ARG A 161 -34.88 21.94 7.51
N LEU A 162 -33.62 21.97 7.07
CA LEU A 162 -33.21 21.50 5.74
C LEU A 162 -33.55 20.02 5.56
N LYS A 163 -33.22 19.18 6.55
CA LYS A 163 -33.55 17.74 6.55
C LYS A 163 -35.05 17.52 6.40
N SER A 164 -35.88 18.25 7.14
CA SER A 164 -37.34 18.15 7.03
C SER A 164 -37.84 18.49 5.63
N LYS A 165 -37.33 19.57 5.01
CA LYS A 165 -37.72 19.96 3.65
C LYS A 165 -37.32 18.93 2.59
N GLN A 166 -36.08 18.46 2.61
CA GLN A 166 -35.58 17.47 1.65
C GLN A 166 -36.21 16.07 1.85
N SER A 167 -36.59 15.71 3.08
CA SER A 167 -37.33 14.47 3.36
C SER A 167 -38.76 14.48 2.82
N LYS A 168 -39.45 15.64 2.85
CA LYS A 168 -40.83 15.78 2.36
C LYS A 168 -40.95 15.67 0.84
N GLU A 169 -39.89 15.97 0.11
CA GLU A 169 -39.84 15.82 -1.35
C GLU A 169 -39.51 14.38 -1.80
N GLY A 170 -39.38 13.42 -0.88
CA GLY A 170 -39.07 12.02 -1.19
C GLY A 170 -37.62 11.76 -1.64
N LYS A 171 -36.72 12.73 -1.42
CA LYS A 171 -35.34 12.71 -1.94
C LYS A 171 -34.29 12.20 -0.95
N LEU A 172 -34.60 12.10 0.34
CA LEU A 172 -33.76 11.43 1.33
C LEU A 172 -34.29 10.02 1.61
N LYS A 173 -33.54 8.97 1.26
CA LYS A 173 -33.80 7.62 1.79
C LYS A 173 -33.36 7.58 3.25
N ASN A 174 -34.32 7.35 4.14
CA ASN A 174 -34.12 7.37 5.59
C ASN A 174 -33.86 5.94 6.07
N ASP A 175 -32.62 5.62 6.42
CA ASP A 175 -32.35 4.55 7.38
C ASP A 175 -32.36 5.17 8.78
N ASN A 176 -33.42 4.86 9.53
CA ASN A 176 -33.50 5.20 10.95
C ASN A 176 -32.43 4.42 11.71
N SER A 177 -31.42 5.12 12.20
CA SER A 177 -30.74 4.73 13.43
C SER A 177 -30.49 5.99 14.25
N ASP A 178 -30.84 5.91 15.53
CA ASP A 178 -30.55 6.93 16.51
C ASP A 178 -29.06 7.26 16.46
N VAL A 179 -28.75 8.51 16.07
CA VAL A 179 -27.41 9.06 16.15
C VAL A 179 -27.14 9.34 17.63
N TYR A 180 -26.86 8.28 18.38
CA TYR A 180 -26.07 8.42 19.59
C TYR A 180 -24.66 8.78 19.12
N SER A 181 -24.31 10.04 19.34
CA SER A 181 -23.02 10.63 19.08
C SER A 181 -21.89 9.69 19.52
N ASP A 182 -21.17 9.12 18.55
CA ASP A 182 -19.85 8.61 18.83
C ASP A 182 -18.95 9.84 19.00
N ALA A 183 -18.70 10.20 20.26
CA ALA A 183 -17.86 11.33 20.60
C ALA A 183 -16.39 10.92 20.40
N GLY A 184 -15.83 11.22 19.23
CA GLY A 184 -14.42 10.90 19.01
C GLY A 184 -13.86 11.20 17.63
N TRP A 185 -13.87 12.47 17.19
CA TRP A 185 -12.79 13.21 16.47
C TRP A 185 -11.97 12.56 15.34
N SER A 186 -12.28 11.35 14.92
CA SER A 186 -11.59 10.52 13.95
C SER A 186 -12.66 9.78 13.15
N ARG A 187 -13.36 10.53 12.30
CA ARG A 187 -14.09 9.88 11.22
C ARG A 187 -13.04 9.41 10.22
N GLU A 188 -12.89 8.11 10.17
CA GLU A 188 -11.78 7.37 9.57
C GLU A 188 -11.50 7.82 8.13
N LEU A 189 -10.41 8.56 7.93
CA LEU A 189 -9.87 8.78 6.59
C LEU A 189 -9.09 7.55 6.16
N GLY A 190 -9.44 6.92 5.07
CA GLY A 190 -8.70 5.83 4.44
C GLY A 190 -9.25 5.64 3.04
N PRO A 191 -8.64 4.79 2.19
CA PRO A 191 -9.33 4.32 1.00
C PRO A 191 -10.71 3.83 1.45
N PRO A 192 -11.79 4.09 0.72
CA PRO A 192 -13.06 3.50 1.05
C PRO A 192 -12.91 1.98 0.89
N SER A 193 -12.52 1.28 1.96
CA SER A 193 -13.21 0.04 2.25
C SER A 193 -14.69 0.42 2.23
N MET A 194 -15.53 -0.38 1.58
CA MET A 194 -16.93 -0.05 1.31
C MET A 194 -17.78 0.24 2.57
N GLU A 195 -17.19 0.39 3.76
CA GLU A 195 -17.81 0.91 4.98
C GLU A 195 -18.35 2.34 4.82
N LEU A 196 -17.80 3.15 3.91
CA LEU A 196 -18.39 4.46 3.57
C LEU A 196 -19.75 4.34 2.85
N SER A 197 -20.17 3.15 2.40
CA SER A 197 -21.44 2.95 1.72
C SER A 197 -22.64 2.78 2.66
N ASP A 198 -22.43 2.42 3.92
CA ASP A 198 -23.56 2.09 4.81
C ASP A 198 -24.20 3.31 5.52
N LYS A 199 -23.57 4.51 5.53
CA LYS A 199 -24.14 5.70 6.23
C LYS A 199 -23.79 7.06 5.61
N ARG A 200 -23.81 7.21 4.27
CA ARG A 200 -23.66 8.54 3.63
C ARG A 200 -25.02 9.26 3.60
N VAL A 201 -25.13 10.36 4.34
CA VAL A 201 -26.30 11.26 4.21
C VAL A 201 -26.11 12.04 2.91
N LEU A 202 -26.93 11.76 1.91
CA LEU A 202 -26.82 12.41 0.61
C LEU A 202 -27.69 13.68 0.59
N TRP A 203 -27.05 14.83 0.72
CA TRP A 203 -27.73 16.13 0.68
C TRP A 203 -27.90 16.61 -0.76
N GLU A 204 -29.06 17.18 -1.08
CA GLU A 204 -29.26 17.85 -2.37
C GLU A 204 -28.68 19.26 -2.31
N GLU A 205 -27.45 19.44 -2.82
CA GLU A 205 -26.69 20.70 -2.72
C GLU A 205 -27.05 21.75 -3.81
N MET A 206 -27.85 21.38 -4.82
CA MET A 206 -28.17 22.25 -5.97
C MET A 206 -29.57 22.88 -5.89
N GLY A 207 -30.33 22.61 -4.83
CA GLY A 207 -31.71 23.05 -4.66
C GLY A 207 -31.85 24.45 -4.05
N HIS A 208 -33.03 25.07 -4.22
CA HIS A 208 -33.38 26.35 -3.60
C HIS A 208 -33.26 26.30 -2.07
N ASP A 209 -33.73 25.22 -1.45
CA ASP A 209 -33.66 25.07 0.01
C ASP A 209 -32.23 25.00 0.55
N TYR A 210 -31.32 24.41 -0.22
CA TYR A 210 -29.90 24.41 0.13
C TYR A 210 -29.29 25.80 0.00
N ALA A 211 -29.63 26.55 -1.05
CA ALA A 211 -29.18 27.94 -1.20
C ALA A 211 -29.69 28.83 -0.06
N VAL A 212 -30.93 28.62 0.41
CA VAL A 212 -31.48 29.31 1.59
C VAL A 212 -30.69 28.91 2.84
N PHE A 213 -30.44 27.62 3.05
CA PHE A 213 -29.63 27.12 4.16
C PHE A 213 -28.23 27.76 4.18
N VAL A 214 -27.53 27.80 3.04
CA VAL A 214 -26.19 28.41 2.93
C VAL A 214 -26.24 29.91 3.23
N LYS A 215 -27.30 30.62 2.81
CA LYS A 215 -27.49 32.04 3.14
C LYS A 215 -27.69 32.25 4.65
N GLU A 216 -28.54 31.44 5.29
CA GLU A 216 -28.78 31.50 6.74
C GLU A 216 -27.51 31.12 7.53
N LEU A 217 -26.76 30.11 7.07
CA LEU A 217 -25.46 29.74 7.62
C LEU A 217 -24.44 30.88 7.51
N GLY A 218 -24.47 31.64 6.40
CA GLY A 218 -23.66 32.85 6.25
C GLY A 218 -23.94 33.90 7.34
N VAL A 219 -25.20 34.05 7.77
CA VAL A 219 -25.56 34.95 8.88
C VAL A 219 -24.94 34.48 10.20
N LEU A 220 -24.96 33.17 10.48
CA LEU A 220 -24.33 32.60 11.68
C LEU A 220 -22.81 32.80 11.68
N ARG A 221 -22.15 32.64 10.54
CA ARG A 221 -20.72 32.94 10.39
C ARG A 221 -20.41 34.41 10.63
N SER A 222 -21.19 35.33 10.05
CA SER A 222 -21.04 36.77 10.30
C SER A 222 -21.25 37.12 11.78
N ARG A 223 -22.15 36.39 12.48
CA ARG A 223 -22.34 36.55 13.92
C ARG A 223 -21.11 36.05 14.70
N ALA A 224 -20.51 34.93 14.30
CA ALA A 224 -19.25 34.45 14.88
C ALA A 224 -18.10 35.45 14.64
N ASP A 225 -17.97 36.01 13.44
CA ASP A 225 -16.96 37.04 13.14
C ASP A 225 -17.19 38.34 13.93
N GLY A 226 -18.44 38.65 14.29
CA GLY A 226 -18.82 39.82 15.09
C GLY A 226 -18.68 39.64 16.61
N SER A 227 -18.04 38.55 17.06
CA SER A 227 -17.81 38.25 18.48
C SER A 227 -16.89 39.27 19.15
N ARG A 228 -16.86 39.28 20.49
CA ARG A 228 -16.16 40.32 21.27
C ARG A 228 -14.64 40.18 21.21
N SER A 229 -14.15 38.98 20.94
CA SER A 229 -12.71 38.71 20.80
C SER A 229 -12.41 37.79 19.62
N ARG A 230 -11.13 37.77 19.21
CA ARG A 230 -10.64 36.92 18.13
C ARG A 230 -10.69 35.43 18.51
N GLU A 231 -10.49 35.12 19.78
CA GLU A 231 -10.58 33.77 20.36
C GLU A 231 -12.03 33.27 20.36
N GLU A 232 -13.00 34.13 20.67
CA GLU A 232 -14.42 33.81 20.61
C GLU A 232 -14.88 33.58 19.16
N ALA A 233 -14.42 34.41 18.22
CA ALA A 233 -14.67 34.19 16.80
C ALA A 233 -14.05 32.86 16.31
N PHE A 234 -12.85 32.54 16.76
CA PHE A 234 -12.17 31.27 16.46
C PHE A 234 -12.96 30.07 17.00
N ASP A 235 -13.38 30.11 18.27
CA ASP A 235 -14.20 29.08 18.91
C ASP A 235 -15.53 28.87 18.16
N GLY A 236 -16.18 29.97 17.77
CA GLY A 236 -17.39 29.98 16.96
C GLY A 236 -17.24 29.27 15.61
N HIS A 237 -16.21 29.63 14.83
CA HIS A 237 -15.95 29.00 13.53
C HIS A 237 -15.51 27.53 13.65
N MET A 238 -14.76 27.18 14.70
CA MET A 238 -14.41 25.79 15.02
C MET A 238 -15.64 24.95 15.34
N ALA A 239 -16.57 25.48 16.14
CA ALA A 239 -17.82 24.80 16.49
C ALA A 239 -18.73 24.64 15.26
N ILE A 240 -18.95 25.70 14.49
CA ILE A 240 -19.73 25.67 13.24
C ILE A 240 -19.16 24.63 12.29
N GLY A 241 -17.85 24.67 12.03
CA GLY A 241 -17.18 23.73 11.13
C GLY A 241 -17.34 22.28 11.58
N ARG A 242 -17.21 22.01 12.88
CA ARG A 242 -17.37 20.67 13.45
C ARG A 242 -18.79 20.13 13.25
N VAL A 243 -19.81 20.91 13.59
CA VAL A 243 -21.21 20.48 13.44
C VAL A 243 -21.52 20.15 11.98
N LEU A 244 -21.05 21.00 11.05
CA LEU A 244 -21.21 20.76 9.61
C LEU A 244 -20.48 19.50 9.14
N TYR A 245 -19.26 19.27 9.61
CA TYR A 245 -18.46 18.09 9.25
C TYR A 245 -19.13 16.80 9.73
N ASP A 246 -19.63 16.78 10.97
CA ASP A 246 -20.31 15.63 11.55
C ASP A 246 -21.59 15.28 10.75
N GLN A 247 -22.26 16.31 10.21
CA GLN A 247 -23.43 16.19 9.33
C GLN A 247 -23.08 15.99 7.84
N GLN A 248 -21.81 15.81 7.50
CA GLN A 248 -21.31 15.56 6.13
C GLN A 248 -21.43 16.76 5.16
N PHE A 249 -21.63 17.98 5.66
CA PHE A 249 -21.51 19.21 4.86
C PHE A 249 -20.04 19.64 4.73
N PHE A 250 -19.24 18.83 4.04
CA PHE A 250 -17.78 18.99 4.01
C PHE A 250 -17.32 20.30 3.35
N LYS A 251 -18.06 20.80 2.35
CA LYS A 251 -17.76 22.08 1.68
C LYS A 251 -17.93 23.26 2.63
N GLU A 252 -19.02 23.26 3.40
CA GLU A 252 -19.35 24.32 4.34
C GLU A 252 -18.50 24.21 5.61
N ALA A 253 -18.21 22.99 6.06
CA ALA A 253 -17.26 22.77 7.14
C ALA A 253 -15.90 23.39 6.81
N LEU A 254 -15.38 23.13 5.60
CA LEU A 254 -14.11 23.67 5.11
C LEU A 254 -14.05 25.20 5.16
N VAL A 255 -15.12 25.90 4.75
CA VAL A 255 -15.16 27.37 4.81
C VAL A 255 -14.95 27.88 6.24
N SER A 256 -15.59 27.23 7.21
CA SER A 256 -15.50 27.64 8.62
C SER A 256 -14.14 27.28 9.22
N PHE A 257 -13.58 26.10 8.88
CA PHE A 257 -12.23 25.73 9.31
C PHE A 257 -11.14 26.62 8.71
N LYS A 258 -11.24 26.98 7.42
CA LYS A 258 -10.30 27.93 6.79
C LYS A 258 -10.35 29.30 7.47
N ARG A 259 -11.55 29.76 7.82
CA ARG A 259 -11.70 30.99 8.60
C ARG A 259 -11.07 30.87 9.99
N ALA A 260 -11.20 29.72 10.65
CA ALA A 260 -10.49 29.46 11.90
C ALA A 260 -8.95 29.44 11.73
N CYS A 261 -8.41 28.89 10.63
CA CYS A 261 -6.98 28.99 10.32
C CYS A 261 -6.52 30.46 10.19
N GLU A 262 -7.29 31.32 9.53
CA GLU A 262 -6.98 32.76 9.42
C GLU A 262 -6.98 33.46 10.79
N LEU A 263 -7.91 33.07 11.67
CA LEU A 263 -8.03 33.62 13.01
C LEU A 263 -6.90 33.16 13.92
N GLN A 264 -6.47 31.90 13.86
CA GLN A 264 -5.33 31.40 14.63
C GLN A 264 -4.45 30.47 13.79
N PRO A 265 -3.48 31.03 13.02
CA PRO A 265 -2.65 30.23 12.11
C PRO A 265 -1.71 29.23 12.80
N ALA A 266 -1.37 29.46 14.07
CA ALA A 266 -0.51 28.58 14.84
C ALA A 266 -1.28 27.45 15.55
N ASP A 267 -2.61 27.41 15.45
CA ASP A 267 -3.40 26.33 16.03
C ASP A 267 -3.47 25.14 15.06
N VAL A 268 -3.13 23.96 15.57
CA VAL A 268 -3.06 22.71 14.79
C VAL A 268 -4.44 22.23 14.34
N ARG A 269 -5.47 22.44 15.18
CA ARG A 269 -6.80 21.86 15.02
C ARG A 269 -7.53 22.33 13.75
N PRO A 270 -7.60 23.64 13.41
CA PRO A 270 -8.27 24.08 12.20
C PRO A 270 -7.59 23.56 10.93
N HIS A 271 -6.26 23.56 10.86
CA HIS A 271 -5.49 23.01 9.74
C HIS A 271 -5.76 21.52 9.55
N PHE A 272 -5.67 20.74 10.64
CA PHE A 272 -5.97 19.31 10.60
C PHE A 272 -7.41 19.02 10.13
N ARG A 273 -8.39 19.80 10.57
CA ARG A 273 -9.81 19.64 10.17
C ARG A 273 -10.09 20.12 8.75
N ALA A 274 -9.41 21.18 8.29
CA ALA A 274 -9.46 21.64 6.92
C ALA A 274 -8.90 20.57 5.98
N GLY A 275 -7.74 19.98 6.31
CA GLY A 275 -7.15 18.84 5.59
C GLY A 275 -8.12 17.66 5.49
N ASN A 276 -8.76 17.29 6.59
CA ASN A 276 -9.77 16.21 6.58
C ASN A 276 -10.96 16.52 5.66
N SER A 277 -11.40 17.77 5.63
CA SER A 277 -12.51 18.20 4.76
C SER A 277 -12.09 18.17 3.28
N LEU A 278 -10.89 18.66 2.97
CA LEU A 278 -10.32 18.64 1.61
C LEU A 278 -10.14 17.22 1.09
N TYR A 279 -9.67 16.30 1.93
CA TYR A 279 -9.50 14.89 1.57
C TYR A 279 -10.84 14.25 1.15
N VAL A 280 -11.88 14.41 1.95
CA VAL A 280 -13.21 13.84 1.64
C VAL A 280 -13.82 14.47 0.37
N LEU A 281 -13.47 15.71 0.07
CA LEU A 281 -13.83 16.39 -1.17
C LEU A 281 -13.00 15.94 -2.39
N GLY A 282 -12.03 15.03 -2.22
CA GLY A 282 -11.14 14.54 -3.27
C GLY A 282 -10.04 15.53 -3.67
N ARG A 283 -9.81 16.58 -2.88
CA ARG A 283 -8.79 17.62 -3.11
C ARG A 283 -7.49 17.26 -2.39
N TYR A 284 -6.90 16.12 -2.78
CA TYR A 284 -5.75 15.54 -2.08
C TYR A 284 -4.52 16.47 -1.99
N PRO A 285 -4.12 17.21 -3.04
CA PRO A 285 -2.99 18.15 -2.96
C PRO A 285 -3.17 19.22 -1.89
N GLU A 286 -4.35 19.82 -1.84
CA GLU A 286 -4.66 20.85 -0.84
C GLU A 286 -4.81 20.25 0.56
N ALA A 287 -5.30 19.01 0.66
CA ALA A 287 -5.37 18.30 1.94
C ALA A 287 -3.96 18.06 2.51
N LYS A 288 -3.03 17.60 1.66
CA LYS A 288 -1.62 17.43 2.02
C LYS A 288 -1.01 18.74 2.52
N GLU A 289 -1.20 19.84 1.80
CA GLU A 289 -0.70 21.17 2.21
C GLU A 289 -1.24 21.56 3.60
N GLU A 290 -2.54 21.39 3.86
CA GLU A 290 -3.12 21.68 5.17
C GLU A 290 -2.60 20.76 6.28
N PHE A 291 -2.34 19.49 5.99
CA PHE A 291 -1.73 18.59 6.98
C PHE A 291 -0.27 18.94 7.26
N LEU A 292 0.48 19.43 6.27
CA LEU A 292 1.84 19.94 6.49
C LEU A 292 1.83 21.18 7.38
N LEU A 293 0.89 22.12 7.16
CA LEU A 293 0.70 23.27 8.06
C LEU A 293 0.32 22.83 9.48
N ALA A 294 -0.54 21.81 9.60
CA ALA A 294 -0.89 21.24 10.91
C ALA A 294 0.33 20.62 11.61
N LEU A 295 1.20 19.94 10.86
CA LEU A 295 2.43 19.34 11.37
C LEU A 295 3.41 20.42 11.86
N GLU A 296 3.66 21.44 11.04
CA GLU A 296 4.54 22.58 11.39
C GLU A 296 4.05 23.32 12.64
N ALA A 297 2.74 23.58 12.72
CA ALA A 297 2.12 24.20 13.90
C ALA A 297 2.26 23.31 15.15
N ALA A 298 2.17 21.99 14.99
CA ALA A 298 2.30 21.04 16.10
C ALA A 298 3.73 20.98 16.64
N GLU A 299 4.72 20.94 15.76
CA GLU A 299 6.15 20.97 16.12
C GLU A 299 6.53 22.29 16.80
N THR A 300 6.03 23.41 16.30
CA THR A 300 6.26 24.75 16.89
C THR A 300 5.60 24.90 18.26
N GLY A 301 4.42 24.30 18.45
CA GLY A 301 3.68 24.28 19.72
C GLY A 301 4.27 23.35 20.80
N GLY A 302 5.35 22.63 20.50
CA GLY A 302 5.99 21.69 21.41
C GLY A 302 5.07 20.55 21.85
N ASN A 303 5.18 20.14 23.11
CA ASN A 303 4.44 18.97 23.62
C ASN A 303 2.93 19.16 23.72
N GLN A 304 2.40 20.37 23.49
CA GLN A 304 0.95 20.65 23.59
C GLN A 304 0.12 19.79 22.62
N TRP A 305 0.68 19.45 21.46
CA TRP A 305 -0.02 18.74 20.39
C TRP A 305 0.48 17.31 20.16
N ALA A 306 1.30 16.78 21.08
CA ALA A 306 1.91 15.46 20.96
C ALA A 306 0.88 14.32 20.75
N TYR A 307 -0.31 14.45 21.33
CA TYR A 307 -1.40 13.47 21.18
C TYR A 307 -2.00 13.44 19.76
N LEU A 308 -1.87 14.53 18.99
CA LEU A 308 -2.44 14.67 17.65
C LEU A 308 -1.43 14.38 16.54
N LEU A 309 -0.13 14.50 16.83
CA LEU A 309 0.96 14.23 15.87
C LEU A 309 0.84 12.86 15.15
N PRO A 310 0.59 11.72 15.83
CA PRO A 310 0.42 10.45 15.13
C PRO A 310 -0.72 10.49 14.10
N GLN A 311 -1.83 11.16 14.44
CA GLN A 311 -2.99 11.24 13.54
C GLN A 311 -2.74 12.21 12.37
N ILE A 312 -1.97 13.28 12.58
CA ILE A 312 -1.53 14.19 11.49
C ILE A 312 -0.69 13.40 10.50
N HIS A 313 0.30 12.63 10.98
CA HIS A 313 1.12 11.78 10.13
C HIS A 313 0.31 10.73 9.38
N VAL A 314 -0.62 10.03 10.06
CA VAL A 314 -1.52 9.08 9.39
C VAL A 314 -2.34 9.76 8.30
N ASN A 315 -2.96 10.90 8.57
CA ASN A 315 -3.82 11.56 7.58
C ASN A 315 -3.03 12.20 6.43
N LEU A 316 -1.81 12.68 6.70
CA LEU A 316 -0.86 13.13 5.70
C LEU A 316 -0.44 11.97 4.77
N GLY A 317 -0.12 10.80 5.34
CA GLY A 317 0.17 9.59 4.56
C GLY A 317 -1.01 9.19 3.66
N ILE A 318 -2.24 9.28 4.17
CA ILE A 318 -3.46 8.96 3.41
C ILE A 318 -3.72 9.97 2.28
N ALA A 319 -3.43 11.25 2.51
CA ALA A 319 -3.49 12.28 1.46
C ALA A 319 -2.44 12.03 0.37
N LEU A 320 -1.22 11.65 0.76
CA LEU A 320 -0.13 11.29 -0.16
C LEU A 320 -0.47 10.06 -1.01
N GLU A 321 -1.08 9.02 -0.42
CA GLU A 321 -1.59 7.88 -1.20
C GLU A 321 -2.66 8.31 -2.21
N GLY A 322 -3.51 9.29 -1.87
CA GLY A 322 -4.46 9.91 -2.79
C GLY A 322 -3.82 10.61 -3.99
N GLU A 323 -2.59 11.12 -3.82
CA GLU A 323 -1.75 11.66 -4.91
C GLU A 323 -0.95 10.58 -5.65
N GLY A 324 -0.90 9.35 -5.12
CA GLY A 324 -0.08 8.24 -5.62
C GLY A 324 1.35 8.20 -5.08
N MET A 325 1.67 9.03 -4.07
CA MET A 325 2.98 9.16 -3.42
C MET A 325 3.13 8.14 -2.27
N VAL A 326 3.27 6.86 -2.61
CA VAL A 326 3.17 5.75 -1.64
C VAL A 326 4.45 5.56 -0.84
N ILE A 327 5.63 5.86 -1.40
CA ILE A 327 6.89 5.80 -0.63
C ILE A 327 6.88 6.91 0.43
N SER A 328 6.49 8.13 0.07
CA SER A 328 6.33 9.23 1.04
C SER A 328 5.28 8.93 2.10
N ALA A 329 4.18 8.26 1.73
CA ALA A 329 3.18 7.80 2.69
C ALA A 329 3.76 6.80 3.70
N CYS A 330 4.62 5.86 3.27
CA CYS A 330 5.29 4.91 4.16
C CYS A 330 6.09 5.62 5.26
N GLU A 331 6.82 6.70 4.93
CA GLU A 331 7.58 7.46 5.93
C GLU A 331 6.66 8.02 7.00
N HIS A 332 5.54 8.66 6.63
CA HIS A 332 4.63 9.23 7.62
C HIS A 332 3.89 8.16 8.44
N TYR A 333 3.50 7.03 7.85
CA TYR A 333 2.94 5.93 8.63
C TYR A 333 3.96 5.36 9.63
N ARG A 334 5.23 5.30 9.25
CA ARG A 334 6.31 4.90 10.16
C ARG A 334 6.50 5.90 11.29
N GLU A 335 6.53 7.21 11.00
CA GLU A 335 6.61 8.24 12.04
C GLU A 335 5.42 8.16 13.01
N ALA A 336 4.20 7.96 12.50
CA ALA A 336 3.03 7.76 13.36
C ALA A 336 3.15 6.53 14.28
N ALA A 337 3.71 5.44 13.75
CA ALA A 337 3.96 4.22 14.53
C ALA A 337 5.09 4.40 15.56
N ILE A 338 6.11 5.20 15.27
CA ILE A 338 7.18 5.54 16.22
C ILE A 338 6.63 6.40 17.36
N LEU A 339 5.83 7.42 17.03
CA LEU A 339 5.21 8.32 18.01
C LEU A 339 4.17 7.61 18.88
N CYS A 340 3.49 6.60 18.35
CA CYS A 340 2.51 5.80 19.07
C CYS A 340 2.66 4.31 18.69
N PRO A 341 3.51 3.54 19.40
CA PRO A 341 3.77 2.13 19.09
C PRO A 341 2.54 1.21 19.18
N THR A 342 1.49 1.62 19.89
CA THR A 342 0.22 0.88 20.00
C THR A 342 -0.79 1.26 18.91
N HIS A 343 -0.40 2.10 17.95
CA HIS A 343 -1.27 2.56 16.88
C HIS A 343 -1.40 1.49 15.76
N PHE A 344 -2.13 0.40 16.05
CA PHE A 344 -2.34 -0.73 15.13
C PHE A 344 -2.74 -0.32 13.70
N ARG A 345 -3.52 0.76 13.56
CA ARG A 345 -3.94 1.30 12.27
C ARG A 345 -2.80 1.90 11.46
N ALA A 346 -1.84 2.56 12.10
CA ALA A 346 -0.68 3.15 11.43
C ALA A 346 0.24 2.02 10.94
N MET A 347 0.46 1.00 11.77
CA MET A 347 1.18 -0.22 11.38
C MET A 347 0.52 -0.95 10.20
N LYS A 348 -0.81 -1.10 10.23
CA LYS A 348 -1.56 -1.69 9.11
C LYS A 348 -1.42 -0.87 7.82
N LEU A 349 -1.58 0.45 7.90
CA LEU A 349 -1.43 1.34 6.74
C LEU A 349 0.01 1.34 6.22
N LEU A 350 1.01 1.34 7.09
CA LEU A 350 2.42 1.16 6.74
C LEU A 350 2.63 -0.16 5.99
N GLY A 351 2.09 -1.27 6.50
CA GLY A 351 2.17 -2.57 5.87
C GLY A 351 1.53 -2.61 4.47
N SER A 352 0.32 -2.05 4.34
CA SER A 352 -0.37 -1.91 3.05
C SER A 352 0.44 -1.07 2.06
N ALA A 353 0.98 0.07 2.49
CA ALA A 353 1.79 0.95 1.66
C ALA A 353 3.11 0.30 1.23
N LEU A 354 3.79 -0.40 2.14
CA LEU A 354 5.00 -1.19 1.86
C LEU A 354 4.73 -2.29 0.82
N PHE A 355 3.60 -2.98 0.94
CA PHE A 355 3.15 -3.94 -0.08
C PHE A 355 2.84 -3.26 -1.43
N GLY A 356 2.25 -2.06 -1.38
CA GLY A 356 2.00 -1.19 -2.52
C GLY A 356 3.27 -0.84 -3.30
N VAL A 357 4.37 -0.52 -2.60
CA VAL A 357 5.68 -0.23 -3.22
C VAL A 357 6.53 -1.48 -3.50
N GLY A 358 6.04 -2.66 -3.11
CA GLY A 358 6.64 -3.96 -3.43
C GLY A 358 7.61 -4.51 -2.39
N ASP A 359 7.76 -3.85 -1.24
CA ASP A 359 8.62 -4.26 -0.11
C ASP A 359 7.90 -5.29 0.78
N CYS A 360 7.58 -6.44 0.19
CA CYS A 360 6.68 -7.44 0.79
C CYS A 360 7.19 -7.97 2.15
N LYS A 361 8.50 -8.12 2.34
CA LYS A 361 9.08 -8.55 3.62
C LYS A 361 8.83 -7.54 4.75
N ALA A 362 9.01 -6.26 4.47
CA ALA A 362 8.75 -5.20 5.43
C ALA A 362 7.24 -5.05 5.69
N ALA A 363 6.42 -5.23 4.66
CA ALA A 363 4.96 -5.25 4.77
C ALA A 363 4.47 -6.33 5.73
N VAL A 364 4.94 -7.58 5.58
CA VAL A 364 4.59 -8.70 6.48
C VAL A 364 4.87 -8.34 7.94
N LYS A 365 6.07 -7.85 8.26
CA LYS A 365 6.44 -7.47 9.63
C LYS A 365 5.49 -6.42 10.22
N ALA A 366 5.21 -5.34 9.47
CA ALA A 366 4.32 -4.29 9.94
C ALA A 366 2.87 -4.78 10.14
N LEU A 367 2.40 -5.72 9.32
CA LEU A 367 1.06 -6.28 9.41
C LEU A 367 0.95 -7.28 10.57
N GLU A 368 1.97 -8.10 10.80
CA GLU A 368 2.06 -8.97 11.97
C GLU A 368 2.04 -8.16 13.27
N GLU A 369 2.77 -7.03 13.34
CA GLU A 369 2.71 -6.10 14.47
C GLU A 369 1.32 -5.49 14.65
N ALA A 370 0.66 -5.08 13.56
CA ALA A 370 -0.71 -4.57 13.62
C ALA A 370 -1.69 -5.62 14.19
N ILE A 371 -1.57 -6.88 13.76
CA ILE A 371 -2.39 -8.01 14.22
C ILE A 371 -2.05 -8.38 15.67
N TYR A 372 -0.79 -8.30 16.07
CA TYR A 372 -0.37 -8.53 17.45
C TYR A 372 -1.02 -7.53 18.40
N ILE A 373 -1.06 -6.24 18.02
CA ILE A 373 -1.73 -5.19 18.79
C ILE A 373 -3.26 -5.37 18.75
N LYS A 374 -3.82 -5.75 17.59
CA LYS A 374 -5.25 -5.95 17.39
C LYS A 374 -5.56 -7.22 16.58
N SER A 375 -5.80 -8.31 17.29
CA SER A 375 -5.97 -9.65 16.70
C SER A 375 -7.28 -9.89 15.95
N ASP A 376 -8.27 -9.00 16.08
CA ASP A 376 -9.57 -9.07 15.40
C ASP A 376 -9.64 -8.09 14.21
N TYR A 377 -8.50 -7.60 13.72
CA TYR A 377 -8.46 -6.63 12.63
C TYR A 377 -8.49 -7.30 11.26
N ALA A 378 -9.70 -7.57 10.74
CA ALA A 378 -9.91 -8.28 9.47
C ALA A 378 -9.14 -7.69 8.28
N ASP A 379 -9.07 -6.36 8.15
CA ASP A 379 -8.33 -5.71 7.06
C ASP A 379 -6.82 -6.01 7.12
N ALA A 380 -6.24 -6.07 8.32
CA ALA A 380 -4.82 -6.39 8.49
C ALA A 380 -4.51 -7.84 8.11
N HIS A 381 -5.41 -8.78 8.45
CA HIS A 381 -5.31 -10.17 8.00
C HIS A 381 -5.39 -10.28 6.46
N CYS A 382 -6.28 -9.52 5.82
CA CYS A 382 -6.39 -9.47 4.36
C CYS A 382 -5.12 -8.92 3.68
N ASP A 383 -4.57 -7.84 4.22
CA ASP A 383 -3.34 -7.23 3.72
C ASP A 383 -2.13 -8.17 3.94
N LEU A 384 -2.06 -8.84 5.11
CA LEU A 384 -1.00 -9.81 5.42
C LEU A 384 -1.02 -10.99 4.44
N ALA A 385 -2.21 -11.54 4.20
CA ALA A 385 -2.40 -12.63 3.24
C ALA A 385 -1.93 -12.23 1.83
N SER A 386 -2.21 -10.99 1.42
CA SER A 386 -1.79 -10.46 0.12
C SER A 386 -0.26 -10.35 0.02
N ALA A 387 0.40 -9.90 1.10
CA ALA A 387 1.85 -9.82 1.18
C ALA A 387 2.53 -11.20 1.19
N LEU A 388 1.97 -12.17 1.93
CA LEU A 388 2.44 -13.55 1.97
C LEU A 388 2.33 -14.24 0.60
N HIS A 389 1.20 -14.07 -0.08
CA HIS A 389 1.02 -14.59 -1.43
C HIS A 389 2.05 -14.01 -2.43
N ALA A 390 2.33 -12.71 -2.37
CA ALA A 390 3.36 -12.12 -3.23
C ALA A 390 4.78 -12.63 -2.92
N MET A 391 5.02 -13.15 -1.72
CA MET A 391 6.26 -13.83 -1.34
C MET A 391 6.27 -15.32 -1.72
N GLY A 392 5.16 -15.86 -2.25
CA GLY A 392 4.98 -17.27 -2.59
C GLY A 392 4.61 -18.18 -1.41
N ASP A 393 4.29 -17.62 -0.24
CA ASP A 393 3.81 -18.37 0.92
C ASP A 393 2.28 -18.50 0.88
N ASP A 394 1.81 -19.24 -0.11
CA ASP A 394 0.39 -19.31 -0.42
C ASP A 394 -0.43 -20.06 0.65
N ASP A 395 0.19 -21.02 1.36
CA ASP A 395 -0.49 -21.81 2.40
C ASP A 395 -0.85 -20.93 3.61
N ASN A 396 0.07 -20.06 4.05
CA ASN A 396 -0.24 -19.10 5.11
C ASN A 396 -1.15 -17.99 4.61
N ALA A 397 -0.99 -17.54 3.36
CA ALA A 397 -1.91 -16.58 2.75
C ALA A 397 -3.37 -17.04 2.78
N ILE A 398 -3.66 -18.32 2.47
CA ILE A 398 -5.02 -18.87 2.57
C ILE A 398 -5.56 -18.79 4.00
N LYS A 399 -4.75 -19.12 5.01
CA LYS A 399 -5.18 -19.08 6.43
C LYS A 399 -5.56 -17.67 6.84
N GLU A 400 -4.73 -16.69 6.47
CA GLU A 400 -4.95 -15.29 6.82
C GLU A 400 -6.15 -14.69 6.07
N PHE A 401 -6.33 -15.02 4.78
CA PHE A 401 -7.56 -14.64 4.06
C PHE A 401 -8.81 -15.26 4.68
N GLN A 402 -8.75 -16.54 5.05
CA GLN A 402 -9.88 -17.20 5.72
C GLN A 402 -10.16 -16.55 7.07
N ARG A 403 -9.13 -16.16 7.83
CA ARG A 403 -9.28 -15.44 9.09
C ARG A 403 -9.96 -14.08 8.90
N ALA A 404 -9.57 -13.31 7.89
CA ALA A 404 -10.23 -12.06 7.54
C ALA A 404 -11.73 -12.26 7.21
N VAL A 405 -12.04 -13.33 6.47
CA VAL A 405 -13.43 -13.70 6.12
C VAL A 405 -14.21 -14.20 7.34
N ASP A 406 -13.59 -14.94 8.25
CA ASP A 406 -14.24 -15.42 9.47
C ASP A 406 -14.57 -14.26 10.42
N LEU A 407 -13.66 -13.29 10.54
CA LEU A 407 -13.86 -12.05 11.30
C LEU A 407 -14.92 -11.15 10.65
N LYS A 408 -14.94 -11.08 9.32
CA LYS A 408 -15.88 -10.26 8.53
C LYS A 408 -16.37 -11.03 7.29
N PRO A 409 -17.49 -11.78 7.38
CA PRO A 409 -17.99 -12.64 6.29
C PRO A 409 -18.28 -11.93 4.96
N GLY A 410 -18.57 -10.62 5.02
CA GLY A 410 -18.79 -9.75 3.86
C GLY A 410 -17.57 -8.96 3.41
N HIS A 411 -16.35 -9.32 3.84
CA HIS A 411 -15.13 -8.61 3.44
C HIS A 411 -14.82 -8.84 1.96
N VAL A 412 -15.16 -7.86 1.12
CA VAL A 412 -15.07 -7.96 -0.34
C VAL A 412 -13.64 -8.23 -0.81
N ASP A 413 -12.65 -7.47 -0.33
CA ASP A 413 -11.27 -7.62 -0.80
C ASP A 413 -10.67 -8.98 -0.41
N ALA A 414 -10.88 -9.45 0.83
CA ALA A 414 -10.44 -10.77 1.26
C ALA A 414 -11.06 -11.90 0.42
N LEU A 415 -12.37 -11.83 0.14
CA LEU A 415 -13.04 -12.80 -0.74
C LEU A 415 -12.51 -12.74 -2.17
N TYR A 416 -12.34 -11.54 -2.72
CA TYR A 416 -11.85 -11.35 -4.09
C TYR A 416 -10.41 -11.85 -4.24
N ASN A 417 -9.52 -11.51 -3.30
CA ASN A 417 -8.12 -11.91 -3.31
C ASN A 417 -7.95 -13.40 -3.05
N LEU A 418 -8.73 -13.99 -2.12
CA LEU A 418 -8.75 -15.44 -1.92
C LEU A 418 -9.22 -16.18 -3.17
N GLY A 419 -10.21 -15.63 -3.89
CA GLY A 419 -10.62 -16.14 -5.20
C GLY A 419 -9.48 -16.11 -6.21
N GLY A 420 -8.70 -15.02 -6.25
CA GLY A 420 -7.50 -14.89 -7.08
C GLY A 420 -6.43 -15.93 -6.73
N LEU A 421 -6.13 -16.09 -5.44
CA LEU A 421 -5.18 -17.09 -4.97
C LEU A 421 -5.59 -18.51 -5.38
N TYR A 422 -6.87 -18.85 -5.29
CA TYR A 422 -7.37 -20.13 -5.79
C TYR A 422 -7.26 -20.27 -7.31
N MET A 423 -7.37 -19.19 -8.08
CA MET A 423 -7.11 -19.22 -9.53
C MET A 423 -5.67 -19.59 -9.82
N ASP A 424 -4.72 -18.98 -9.13
CA ASP A 424 -3.29 -19.18 -9.35
C ASP A 424 -2.86 -20.60 -8.97
N MET A 425 -3.51 -21.21 -7.96
CA MET A 425 -3.36 -22.62 -7.62
C MET A 425 -4.08 -23.60 -8.55
N GLY A 426 -4.80 -23.13 -9.57
CA GLY A 426 -5.63 -23.98 -10.44
C GLY A 426 -6.89 -24.56 -9.77
N ARG A 427 -7.27 -24.06 -8.58
CA ARG A 427 -8.47 -24.47 -7.84
C ARG A 427 -9.70 -23.69 -8.30
N TYR A 428 -10.00 -23.83 -9.59
CA TYR A 428 -10.98 -23.00 -10.30
C TYR A 428 -12.40 -23.00 -9.69
N GLN A 429 -12.87 -24.14 -9.16
CA GLN A 429 -14.20 -24.20 -8.54
C GLN A 429 -14.29 -23.30 -7.31
N ARG A 430 -13.32 -23.41 -6.39
CA ARG A 430 -13.25 -22.59 -5.17
C ARG A 430 -13.09 -21.11 -5.50
N ALA A 431 -12.33 -20.79 -6.54
CA ALA A 431 -12.23 -19.40 -7.03
C ALA A 431 -13.60 -18.85 -7.44
N SER A 432 -14.38 -19.61 -8.21
CA SER A 432 -15.71 -19.21 -8.66
C SER A 432 -16.71 -19.01 -7.49
N GLU A 433 -16.59 -19.81 -6.43
CA GLU A 433 -17.38 -19.69 -5.20
C GLU A 433 -17.06 -18.37 -4.48
N MET A 434 -15.77 -18.05 -4.31
CA MET A 434 -15.35 -16.81 -3.65
C MET A 434 -15.81 -15.57 -4.42
N TYR A 435 -15.67 -15.56 -5.75
CA TYR A 435 -16.20 -14.47 -6.58
C TYR A 435 -17.73 -14.38 -6.53
N THR A 436 -18.43 -15.51 -6.39
CA THR A 436 -19.89 -15.50 -6.19
C THR A 436 -20.27 -14.85 -4.86
N ARG A 437 -19.49 -15.10 -3.79
CA ARG A 437 -19.68 -14.40 -2.51
C ARG A 437 -19.41 -12.90 -2.63
N VAL A 438 -18.38 -12.48 -3.37
CA VAL A 438 -18.16 -11.04 -3.67
C VAL A 438 -19.40 -10.43 -4.33
N LEU A 439 -19.97 -11.11 -5.33
CA LEU A 439 -21.16 -10.63 -6.05
C LEU A 439 -22.44 -10.64 -5.20
N SER A 440 -22.50 -11.46 -4.14
CA SER A 440 -23.61 -11.42 -3.18
C SER A 440 -23.58 -10.17 -2.29
N VAL A 441 -22.38 -9.66 -1.98
CA VAL A 441 -22.18 -8.42 -1.22
C VAL A 441 -22.24 -7.20 -2.13
N TRP A 442 -21.61 -7.29 -3.32
CA TRP A 442 -21.58 -6.22 -4.31
C TRP A 442 -21.97 -6.72 -5.72
N PRO A 443 -23.28 -6.72 -6.04
CA PRO A 443 -23.79 -7.29 -7.29
C PRO A 443 -23.26 -6.67 -8.58
N ASN A 444 -22.82 -5.41 -8.55
CA ASN A 444 -22.31 -4.69 -9.72
C ASN A 444 -20.78 -4.73 -9.85
N HIS A 445 -20.10 -5.65 -9.15
CA HIS A 445 -18.65 -5.78 -9.19
C HIS A 445 -18.16 -6.47 -10.47
N TRP A 446 -17.96 -5.69 -11.54
CA TRP A 446 -17.64 -6.24 -12.86
C TRP A 446 -16.36 -7.09 -12.92
N ARG A 447 -15.31 -6.76 -12.14
CA ARG A 447 -14.07 -7.56 -12.11
C ARG A 447 -14.29 -8.95 -11.50
N ALA A 448 -15.02 -9.05 -10.39
CA ALA A 448 -15.40 -10.32 -9.78
C ALA A 448 -16.26 -11.15 -10.74
N GLN A 449 -17.20 -10.52 -11.44
CA GLN A 449 -18.00 -11.18 -12.48
C GLN A 449 -17.14 -11.74 -13.63
N LEU A 450 -16.15 -10.97 -14.09
CA LEU A 450 -15.23 -11.41 -15.13
C LEU A 450 -14.33 -12.55 -14.63
N ASN A 451 -13.74 -12.42 -13.45
CA ASN A 451 -12.85 -13.44 -12.89
C ASN A 451 -13.61 -14.72 -12.53
N LYS A 452 -14.87 -14.62 -12.12
CA LYS A 452 -15.78 -15.77 -12.02
C LYS A 452 -15.92 -16.48 -13.37
N ALA A 453 -16.12 -15.73 -14.45
CA ALA A 453 -16.22 -16.31 -15.78
C ALA A 453 -14.91 -17.02 -16.20
N VAL A 454 -13.76 -16.42 -15.92
CA VAL A 454 -12.44 -17.02 -16.18
C VAL A 454 -12.23 -18.28 -15.33
N ALA A 455 -12.62 -18.26 -14.05
CA ALA A 455 -12.58 -19.43 -13.18
C ALA A 455 -13.41 -20.58 -13.74
N LEU A 456 -14.66 -20.30 -14.17
CA LEU A 456 -15.54 -21.30 -14.77
C LEU A 456 -14.97 -21.87 -16.08
N LEU A 457 -14.25 -21.08 -16.87
CA LEU A 457 -13.52 -21.59 -18.05
C LEU A 457 -12.41 -22.56 -17.65
N GLY A 458 -11.63 -22.21 -16.61
CA GLY A 458 -10.59 -23.09 -16.07
C GLY A 458 -11.17 -24.41 -15.53
N ALA A 459 -12.34 -24.37 -14.90
CA ALA A 459 -13.07 -25.55 -14.43
C ALA A 459 -13.71 -26.38 -15.56
N GLY A 460 -13.73 -25.88 -16.80
CA GLY A 460 -14.37 -26.54 -17.95
C GLY A 460 -15.87 -26.28 -18.08
N GLU A 461 -16.45 -25.46 -17.22
CA GLU A 461 -17.88 -25.11 -17.17
C GLU A 461 -18.25 -24.02 -18.21
N ASN A 462 -18.09 -24.36 -19.48
CA ASN A 462 -18.19 -23.41 -20.61
C ASN A 462 -19.54 -22.67 -20.72
N GLU A 463 -20.66 -23.31 -20.37
CA GLU A 463 -21.97 -22.65 -20.45
C GLU A 463 -22.20 -21.64 -19.33
N GLU A 464 -21.70 -21.93 -18.12
CA GLU A 464 -21.78 -20.99 -16.99
C GLU A 464 -20.83 -19.82 -17.20
N ALA A 465 -19.60 -20.08 -17.65
CA ALA A 465 -18.64 -19.06 -18.04
C ALA A 465 -19.22 -18.08 -19.08
N LYS A 466 -19.93 -18.59 -20.07
CA LYS A 466 -20.58 -17.78 -21.10
C LYS A 466 -21.73 -16.92 -20.55
N LYS A 467 -22.50 -17.40 -19.57
CA LYS A 467 -23.48 -16.57 -18.86
C LYS A 467 -22.77 -15.46 -18.10
N ALA A 468 -21.72 -15.80 -17.37
CA ALA A 468 -20.95 -14.84 -16.59
C ALA A 468 -20.26 -13.77 -17.46
N LEU A 469 -19.70 -14.15 -18.62
CA LEU A 469 -19.15 -13.21 -19.61
C LEU A 469 -20.22 -12.25 -20.17
N LYS A 470 -21.44 -12.74 -20.43
CA LYS A 470 -22.55 -11.88 -20.87
C LYS A 470 -22.96 -10.87 -19.80
N GLU A 471 -22.95 -11.27 -18.54
CA GLU A 471 -23.22 -10.36 -17.42
C GLU A 471 -22.12 -9.32 -17.27
N ALA A 472 -20.84 -9.73 -17.34
CA ALA A 472 -19.72 -8.79 -17.35
C ALA A 472 -19.77 -7.83 -18.56
N LEU A 473 -20.21 -8.32 -19.73
CA LEU A 473 -20.45 -7.49 -20.92
C LEU A 473 -21.59 -6.49 -20.67
N LYS A 474 -22.70 -6.89 -20.04
CA LYS A 474 -23.79 -5.96 -19.67
C LYS A 474 -23.31 -4.87 -18.71
N MET A 475 -22.41 -5.19 -17.79
CA MET A 475 -21.87 -4.23 -16.82
C MET A 475 -20.86 -3.25 -17.45
N THR A 476 -20.07 -3.69 -18.43
CA THR A 476 -18.90 -2.93 -18.92
C THR A 476 -19.02 -2.44 -20.36
N ASN A 477 -19.89 -3.05 -21.17
CA ASN A 477 -20.03 -2.85 -22.62
C ASN A 477 -18.70 -2.94 -23.40
N ARG A 478 -17.74 -3.75 -22.92
CA ARG A 478 -16.42 -3.93 -23.53
C ARG A 478 -16.44 -4.93 -24.69
N VAL A 479 -15.88 -4.53 -25.84
CA VAL A 479 -15.88 -5.33 -27.08
C VAL A 479 -15.10 -6.64 -26.93
N GLU A 480 -14.04 -6.65 -26.12
CA GLU A 480 -13.20 -7.83 -25.89
C GLU A 480 -13.99 -8.99 -25.24
N LEU A 481 -14.98 -8.68 -24.41
CA LEU A 481 -15.85 -9.68 -23.79
C LEU A 481 -16.83 -10.27 -24.81
N HIS A 482 -17.27 -9.48 -25.78
CA HIS A 482 -18.06 -9.97 -26.90
C HIS A 482 -17.23 -10.95 -27.76
N ASP A 483 -15.99 -10.58 -28.10
CA ASP A 483 -15.10 -11.41 -28.91
C ASP A 483 -14.75 -12.73 -28.20
N ALA A 484 -14.50 -12.69 -26.88
CA ALA A 484 -14.33 -13.88 -26.06
C ALA A 484 -15.56 -14.81 -26.12
N THR A 485 -16.76 -14.23 -26.04
CA THR A 485 -18.03 -14.97 -26.13
C THR A 485 -18.23 -15.61 -27.51
N VAL A 486 -17.83 -14.93 -28.59
CA VAL A 486 -17.89 -15.45 -29.97
C VAL A 486 -16.85 -16.56 -30.17
N HIS A 487 -15.63 -16.38 -29.68
CA HIS A 487 -14.56 -17.37 -29.76
C HIS A 487 -14.96 -18.67 -29.04
N LEU A 488 -15.56 -18.58 -27.85
CA LEU A 488 -16.11 -19.73 -27.12
C LEU A 488 -17.15 -20.49 -27.94
N LYS A 489 -18.06 -19.80 -28.63
CA LYS A 489 -19.05 -20.43 -29.53
C LYS A 489 -18.38 -21.15 -30.71
N GLN A 490 -17.33 -20.57 -31.28
CA GLN A 490 -16.59 -21.17 -32.39
C GLN A 490 -15.83 -22.44 -31.94
N LEU A 491 -15.20 -22.41 -30.76
CA LEU A 491 -14.55 -23.58 -30.16
C LEU A 491 -15.54 -24.73 -29.93
N GLN A 492 -16.71 -24.44 -29.37
CA GLN A 492 -17.78 -25.44 -29.19
C GLN A 492 -18.25 -26.03 -30.53
N LYS A 493 -18.47 -25.18 -31.54
CA LYS A 493 -18.90 -25.61 -32.89
C LYS A 493 -17.85 -26.46 -33.61
N ASN A 494 -16.57 -26.23 -33.35
CA ASN A 494 -15.46 -27.01 -33.92
C ASN A 494 -15.25 -28.34 -33.19
N ARG A 495 -15.43 -28.39 -31.85
CA ARG A 495 -15.45 -29.66 -31.09
C ARG A 495 -16.59 -30.58 -31.54
N LEU A 496 -17.77 -30.03 -31.82
CA LEU A 496 -18.91 -30.80 -32.33
C LEU A 496 -18.73 -31.33 -33.77
N LYS A 497 -17.70 -30.89 -34.50
CA LYS A 497 -17.39 -31.34 -35.87
C LYS A 497 -16.19 -32.29 -35.95
N GLY A 498 -15.41 -32.44 -34.87
CA GLY A 498 -14.30 -33.37 -34.78
C GLY A 498 -14.68 -34.59 -33.96
N ASN A 499 -14.76 -35.76 -34.60
CA ASN A 499 -14.95 -37.03 -33.90
C ASN A 499 -13.74 -37.31 -33.00
N GLY A 500 -14.02 -37.59 -31.72
CA GLY A 500 -13.25 -38.42 -30.78
C GLY A 500 -11.72 -38.37 -30.81
N GLY A 501 -11.13 -37.66 -29.86
CA GLY A 501 -9.70 -37.69 -29.57
C GLY A 501 -9.37 -36.80 -28.39
N ASP A 502 -9.92 -37.12 -27.22
CA ASP A 502 -9.51 -36.54 -25.95
C ASP A 502 -8.24 -37.25 -25.50
N ASN A 503 -7.09 -36.74 -25.94
CA ASN A 503 -5.83 -36.95 -25.25
C ASN A 503 -5.26 -35.55 -25.01
N GLY A 504 -5.01 -35.23 -23.75
CA GLY A 504 -4.39 -33.99 -23.31
C GLY A 504 -2.93 -33.90 -23.77
N GLU A 505 -2.70 -33.76 -25.08
CA GLU A 505 -1.41 -33.36 -25.61
C GLU A 505 -1.16 -31.90 -25.22
N GLU A 506 -0.03 -31.64 -24.56
CA GLU A 506 0.42 -30.30 -24.18
C GLU A 506 0.33 -29.35 -25.38
N ALA A 507 -0.21 -28.13 -25.18
CA ALA A 507 -0.42 -27.17 -26.27
C ALA A 507 0.89 -26.76 -26.99
N PHE A 508 2.05 -26.99 -26.35
CA PHE A 508 3.39 -26.74 -26.86
C PHE A 508 4.40 -27.59 -26.10
N ILE A 509 5.60 -27.75 -26.68
CA ILE A 509 6.77 -28.27 -25.99
C ILE A 509 7.78 -27.13 -25.78
N THR A 510 8.41 -27.09 -24.61
CA THR A 510 9.52 -26.18 -24.33
C THR A 510 10.83 -26.84 -24.74
N VAL A 511 11.56 -26.21 -25.64
CA VAL A 511 12.79 -26.76 -26.23
C VAL A 511 14.00 -25.99 -25.69
N GLU A 512 15.08 -26.72 -25.41
CA GLU A 512 16.34 -26.16 -24.91
C GLU A 512 16.86 -25.03 -25.81
N PRO A 513 17.42 -23.95 -25.23
CA PRO A 513 17.87 -22.78 -25.99
C PRO A 513 18.89 -23.12 -27.09
N THR A 514 19.77 -24.09 -26.84
CA THR A 514 20.84 -24.53 -27.76
C THR A 514 20.32 -25.12 -29.07
N LYS A 515 19.07 -25.59 -29.08
CA LYS A 515 18.41 -26.18 -30.27
C LYS A 515 17.87 -25.11 -31.22
N PHE A 516 17.78 -23.85 -30.79
CA PHE A 516 17.39 -22.72 -31.64
C PHE A 516 18.64 -22.12 -32.30
N LYS A 517 18.76 -22.30 -33.62
CA LYS A 517 19.85 -21.78 -34.43
C LYS A 517 19.39 -20.58 -35.24
N ARG A 518 20.22 -19.54 -35.30
CA ARG A 518 20.01 -18.38 -36.17
C ARG A 518 20.24 -18.77 -37.64
N LEU A 519 19.41 -18.25 -38.54
CA LEU A 519 19.70 -18.36 -39.99
C LEU A 519 20.84 -17.41 -40.41
N GLY A 520 21.02 -16.30 -39.70
CA GLY A 520 22.11 -15.33 -39.92
C GLY A 520 22.09 -14.20 -38.89
N GLU A 521 23.00 -13.24 -39.03
CA GLU A 521 23.20 -12.12 -38.07
C GLU A 521 21.97 -11.22 -37.92
N LYS A 522 21.09 -11.18 -38.91
CA LYS A 522 19.84 -10.41 -38.85
C LYS A 522 18.80 -10.98 -37.88
N THR A 523 18.92 -12.26 -37.49
CA THR A 523 17.98 -12.90 -36.56
C THR A 523 18.41 -12.67 -35.12
N THR A 524 17.51 -12.13 -34.31
CA THR A 524 17.78 -11.87 -32.89
C THR A 524 17.98 -13.18 -32.12
N LEU A 525 18.99 -13.23 -31.25
CA LEU A 525 19.21 -14.36 -30.36
C LEU A 525 18.05 -14.51 -29.38
N ARG A 526 17.73 -15.76 -29.01
CA ARG A 526 16.61 -16.06 -28.12
C ARG A 526 16.80 -15.43 -26.73
N SER A 527 17.99 -15.57 -26.16
CA SER A 527 18.37 -15.00 -24.86
C SER A 527 18.20 -13.48 -24.87
N ASP A 528 18.77 -12.83 -25.88
CA ASP A 528 18.75 -11.38 -26.01
C ASP A 528 17.32 -10.88 -26.20
N LEU A 529 16.51 -11.58 -27.02
CA LEU A 529 15.11 -11.22 -27.19
C LEU A 529 14.33 -11.36 -25.88
N ALA A 530 14.57 -12.41 -25.09
CA ALA A 530 13.92 -12.57 -23.78
C ALA A 530 14.24 -11.38 -22.87
N THR A 531 15.52 -11.08 -22.69
CA THR A 531 15.99 -9.94 -21.88
C THR A 531 15.42 -8.61 -22.38
N ALA A 532 15.45 -8.38 -23.69
CA ALA A 532 14.93 -7.15 -24.28
C ALA A 532 13.41 -7.03 -24.11
N LEU A 533 12.65 -8.12 -24.23
CA LEU A 533 11.21 -8.13 -23.98
C LEU A 533 10.88 -7.84 -22.51
N ASP A 534 11.69 -8.31 -21.56
CA ASP A 534 11.54 -7.99 -20.14
C ASP A 534 11.81 -6.51 -19.86
N ILE A 535 12.85 -5.94 -20.48
CA ILE A 535 13.12 -4.49 -20.42
C ILE A 535 11.97 -3.70 -21.05
N ARG A 536 11.44 -4.14 -22.21
CA ARG A 536 10.26 -3.50 -22.84
C ARG A 536 9.03 -3.58 -21.95
N GLY A 537 8.81 -4.71 -21.27
CA GLY A 537 7.74 -4.87 -20.28
C GLY A 537 7.87 -3.83 -19.17
N PHE A 538 9.08 -3.67 -18.63
CA PHE A 538 9.39 -2.66 -17.63
C PHE A 538 9.15 -1.24 -18.15
N GLN A 539 9.65 -0.88 -19.34
CA GLN A 539 9.39 0.43 -19.97
C GLN A 539 7.88 0.71 -20.17
N ARG A 540 7.06 -0.31 -20.46
CA ARG A 540 5.60 -0.13 -20.59
C ARG A 540 4.93 0.16 -19.25
N ILE A 541 5.44 -0.40 -18.16
CA ILE A 541 4.92 -0.15 -16.80
C ILE A 541 5.37 1.22 -16.31
N THR A 542 6.66 1.52 -16.38
CA THR A 542 7.25 2.76 -15.84
C THR A 542 7.08 3.97 -16.74
N ARG A 543 6.83 3.75 -18.04
CA ARG A 543 6.73 4.80 -19.07
C ARG A 543 8.00 5.61 -19.30
N PHE A 544 9.15 5.15 -18.81
CA PHE A 544 10.44 5.83 -19.03
C PHE A 544 10.79 6.06 -20.49
N ASN A 545 10.28 5.25 -21.42
CA ASN A 545 10.46 5.48 -22.85
C ASN A 545 9.82 6.79 -23.37
N HIS A 546 8.98 7.46 -22.57
CA HIS A 546 8.41 8.78 -22.86
C HIS A 546 9.18 9.92 -22.17
N CYS A 547 10.10 9.62 -21.25
CA CYS A 547 10.96 10.60 -20.60
C CYS A 547 12.21 10.78 -21.45
N ASP A 548 12.34 11.92 -22.13
CA ASP A 548 13.55 12.21 -22.90
C ASP A 548 14.73 12.49 -21.96
N VAL A 549 15.92 11.99 -22.30
CA VAL A 549 17.12 12.21 -21.48
C VAL A 549 17.46 13.68 -21.26
N ASP A 550 17.08 14.57 -22.17
CA ASP A 550 17.26 16.02 -22.00
C ASP A 550 16.34 16.57 -20.89
N GLN A 551 15.14 16.00 -20.70
CA GLN A 551 14.24 16.35 -19.59
C GLN A 551 14.80 15.86 -18.25
N ILE A 552 15.34 14.64 -18.23
CA ILE A 552 15.95 14.07 -17.03
C ILE A 552 17.17 14.90 -16.60
N LYS A 553 18.01 15.30 -17.57
CA LYS A 553 19.16 16.17 -17.32
C LYS A 553 18.75 17.49 -16.68
N LYS A 554 17.65 18.09 -17.15
CA LYS A 554 17.11 19.33 -16.60
C LYS A 554 16.72 19.15 -15.12
N GLU A 555 15.97 18.09 -14.78
CA GLU A 555 15.61 17.79 -13.40
C GLU A 555 16.83 17.58 -12.50
N ILE A 556 17.88 16.90 -12.96
CA ILE A 556 19.12 16.75 -12.17
C ILE A 556 19.79 18.10 -11.91
N SER A 557 19.81 19.00 -12.91
CA SER A 557 20.49 20.29 -12.79
C SER A 557 19.74 21.33 -11.97
N GLU A 558 18.40 21.25 -11.92
CA GLU A 558 17.55 22.23 -11.23
C GLU A 558 17.31 21.90 -9.75
N ASN A 559 17.46 20.64 -9.36
CA ASN A 559 17.29 20.23 -7.97
C ASN A 559 18.65 20.28 -7.23
N ASP A 560 18.75 21.13 -6.20
CA ASP A 560 19.93 21.18 -5.34
C ASP A 560 19.97 19.94 -4.42
N ILE A 561 20.79 18.96 -4.80
CA ILE A 561 20.89 17.69 -4.09
C ILE A 561 22.07 17.78 -3.10
N PRO A 562 21.81 17.71 -1.78
CA PRO A 562 22.86 17.86 -0.79
C PRO A 562 23.87 16.70 -0.86
N VAL A 563 25.15 17.04 -0.64
CA VAL A 563 26.20 16.04 -0.48
C VAL A 563 26.09 15.43 0.92
N SER A 564 26.00 14.11 0.96
CA SER A 564 25.92 13.30 2.17
C SER A 564 27.16 12.42 2.29
N TYR A 565 27.54 12.10 3.52
CA TYR A 565 28.62 11.16 3.80
C TYR A 565 27.97 9.93 4.46
N SER A 566 27.78 8.87 3.67
CA SER A 566 27.37 7.56 4.20
C SER A 566 28.56 6.88 4.89
N GLY A 567 28.31 5.86 5.73
CA GLY A 567 29.30 5.25 6.65
C GLY A 567 30.60 4.72 6.02
N GLY A 568 30.75 4.75 4.69
CA GLY A 568 31.99 4.48 3.97
C GLY A 568 32.92 5.68 3.76
N GLY A 569 32.55 6.89 4.22
CA GLY A 569 33.40 8.09 4.16
C GLY A 569 33.57 8.73 2.77
N VAL A 570 32.88 8.21 1.75
CA VAL A 570 32.87 8.76 0.39
C VAL A 570 31.71 9.76 0.24
N PRO A 571 31.94 10.96 -0.34
CA PRO A 571 30.86 11.91 -0.57
C PRO A 571 29.90 11.41 -1.65
N GLU A 572 28.62 11.33 -1.32
CA GLU A 572 27.54 10.86 -2.20
C GLU A 572 26.41 11.90 -2.24
N LYS A 573 25.91 12.21 -3.45
CA LYS A 573 24.65 12.97 -3.61
C LYS A 573 23.48 12.01 -3.45
N SER A 574 23.24 11.60 -2.21
CA SER A 574 22.20 10.62 -1.85
C SER A 574 20.99 11.29 -1.21
N ILE A 575 19.79 10.83 -1.56
CA ILE A 575 18.52 11.30 -0.99
C ILE A 575 17.69 10.12 -0.48
N ARG A 576 16.70 10.37 0.39
CA ARG A 576 15.74 9.33 0.78
C ARG A 576 14.88 8.91 -0.42
N LYS A 577 14.43 7.65 -0.46
CA LYS A 577 13.53 7.16 -1.52
C LYS A 577 12.26 8.02 -1.66
N ALA A 578 11.70 8.53 -0.56
CA ALA A 578 10.56 9.44 -0.58
C ALA A 578 10.85 10.74 -1.37
N SER A 579 12.03 11.35 -1.16
CA SER A 579 12.44 12.54 -1.93
C SER A 579 12.68 12.21 -3.41
N LEU A 580 13.16 11.00 -3.73
CA LEU A 580 13.29 10.55 -5.10
C LEU A 580 11.91 10.34 -5.77
N GLU A 581 10.91 9.87 -5.01
CA GLU A 581 9.53 9.73 -5.49
C GLU A 581 8.97 11.08 -5.95
N GLU A 582 9.29 12.19 -5.27
CA GLU A 582 8.87 13.53 -5.70
C GLU A 582 9.47 13.93 -7.04
N ILE A 583 10.75 13.61 -7.27
CA ILE A 583 11.42 13.82 -8.57
C ILE A 583 10.75 12.96 -9.65
N LEU A 584 10.47 11.68 -9.33
CA LEU A 584 9.75 10.78 -10.24
C LEU A 584 8.34 11.28 -10.56
N CYS A 585 7.63 11.87 -9.59
CA CYS A 585 6.32 12.45 -9.80
C CYS A 585 6.36 13.62 -10.79
N ARG A 586 7.41 14.46 -10.76
CA ARG A 586 7.61 15.52 -11.76
C ARG A 586 7.91 14.95 -13.14
N LEU A 587 8.86 14.01 -13.22
CA LEU A 587 9.27 13.33 -14.46
C LEU A 587 8.13 12.56 -15.12
N LEU A 588 7.23 11.99 -14.32
CA LEU A 588 6.11 11.16 -14.75
C LEU A 588 4.76 11.85 -14.52
N SER A 589 4.74 13.19 -14.50
CA SER A 589 3.53 14.00 -14.24
C SER A 589 2.38 13.77 -15.23
N PHE A 590 2.65 13.15 -16.38
CA PHE A 590 1.64 12.74 -17.35
C PHE A 590 0.90 11.44 -16.97
N LEU A 591 1.31 10.75 -15.90
CA LEU A 591 0.62 9.58 -15.38
C LEU A 591 -0.50 9.98 -14.42
N LYS A 592 -1.59 9.22 -14.46
CA LYS A 592 -2.60 9.27 -13.41
C LYS A 592 -2.05 8.65 -12.13
N PRO A 593 -2.49 9.09 -10.93
CA PRO A 593 -2.02 8.55 -9.65
C PRO A 593 -1.99 7.02 -9.60
N GLU A 594 -3.04 6.33 -10.05
CA GLU A 594 -3.10 4.87 -9.98
C GLU A 594 -2.07 4.19 -10.89
N THR A 595 -1.72 4.82 -12.02
CA THR A 595 -0.68 4.32 -12.92
C THR A 595 0.72 4.66 -12.40
N PHE A 596 0.87 5.82 -11.75
CA PHE A 596 2.11 6.24 -11.13
C PHE A 596 2.51 5.29 -9.99
N VAL A 597 1.57 4.88 -9.13
CA VAL A 597 1.82 3.85 -8.09
C VAL A 597 2.40 2.57 -8.70
N GLY A 598 1.82 2.08 -9.80
CA GLY A 598 2.33 0.89 -10.50
C GLY A 598 3.74 1.09 -11.08
N ALA A 599 4.04 2.28 -11.60
CA ALA A 599 5.37 2.64 -12.08
C ALA A 599 6.38 2.67 -10.93
N VAL A 600 6.06 3.35 -9.82
CA VAL A 600 6.92 3.45 -8.62
C VAL A 600 7.17 2.08 -8.02
N LYS A 601 6.15 1.22 -7.89
CA LYS A 601 6.31 -0.17 -7.43
C LYS A 601 7.34 -0.91 -8.27
N ALA A 602 7.21 -0.86 -9.60
CA ALA A 602 8.15 -1.52 -10.50
C ALA A 602 9.57 -0.96 -10.36
N ILE A 603 9.71 0.37 -10.28
CA ILE A 603 11.00 1.05 -10.08
C ILE A 603 11.64 0.64 -8.75
N ASN A 604 10.86 0.61 -7.67
CA ASN A 604 11.36 0.22 -6.36
C ASN A 604 11.86 -1.22 -6.36
N GLN A 605 11.04 -2.16 -6.85
CA GLN A 605 11.38 -3.59 -6.88
C GLN A 605 12.58 -3.92 -7.76
N LYS A 606 12.70 -3.26 -8.92
CA LYS A 606 13.71 -3.61 -9.93
C LYS A 606 15.00 -2.79 -9.81
N ILE A 607 14.90 -1.53 -9.38
CA ILE A 607 16.02 -0.58 -9.39
C ILE A 607 16.41 -0.20 -7.96
N LEU A 608 15.49 0.36 -7.17
CA LEU A 608 15.86 0.94 -5.88
C LEU A 608 16.28 -0.11 -4.85
N SER A 609 15.69 -1.32 -4.91
CA SER A 609 16.10 -2.48 -4.10
C SER A 609 17.55 -2.90 -4.35
N VAL A 610 18.05 -2.73 -5.58
CA VAL A 610 19.44 -3.04 -5.97
C VAL A 610 20.37 -1.89 -5.64
N LEU A 611 19.90 -0.63 -5.70
CA LEU A 611 20.72 0.54 -5.38
C LEU A 611 20.86 0.79 -3.86
N ASP A 612 19.92 0.31 -3.06
CA ASP A 612 19.90 0.43 -1.60
C ASP A 612 20.22 -0.91 -0.92
N GLU A 613 21.37 -1.51 -1.28
CA GLU A 613 21.81 -2.80 -0.72
C GLU A 613 21.95 -2.80 0.80
N SER A 614 22.27 -1.63 1.39
CA SER A 614 22.40 -1.47 2.84
C SER A 614 21.07 -1.29 3.59
N GLU A 615 19.93 -1.35 2.88
CA GLU A 615 18.58 -1.10 3.43
C GLU A 615 18.50 0.23 4.21
N SER A 616 19.26 1.22 3.76
CA SER A 616 19.37 2.54 4.38
C SER A 616 18.18 3.45 4.08
N GLY A 617 17.37 3.10 3.08
CA GLY A 617 16.32 3.95 2.52
C GLY A 617 16.85 5.11 1.68
N ARG A 618 18.15 5.16 1.38
CA ARG A 618 18.80 6.22 0.59
C ARG A 618 19.32 5.69 -0.74
N VAL A 619 19.36 6.57 -1.74
CA VAL A 619 19.77 6.23 -3.11
C VAL A 619 20.68 7.32 -3.66
N ASP A 620 21.81 6.92 -4.27
CA ASP A 620 22.68 7.82 -5.05
C ASP A 620 21.96 8.24 -6.33
N VAL A 621 21.68 9.55 -6.44
CA VAL A 621 20.85 10.09 -7.53
C VAL A 621 21.56 10.01 -8.88
N GLY A 622 22.87 10.25 -8.91
CA GLY A 622 23.66 10.16 -10.13
C GLY A 622 23.68 8.74 -10.69
N MET A 623 23.87 7.75 -9.80
CA MET A 623 23.83 6.33 -10.16
C MET A 623 22.43 5.90 -10.63
N PHE A 624 21.37 6.34 -9.93
CA PHE A 624 19.99 6.06 -10.33
C PHE A 624 19.71 6.54 -11.75
N PHE A 625 20.05 7.79 -12.06
CA PHE A 625 19.81 8.35 -13.39
C PHE A 625 20.69 7.73 -14.47
N ALA A 626 21.94 7.39 -14.15
CA ALA A 626 22.81 6.65 -15.07
C ALA A 626 22.18 5.29 -15.45
N VAL A 627 21.64 4.56 -14.48
CA VAL A 627 21.01 3.25 -14.67
C VAL A 627 19.73 3.30 -15.50
N ILE A 628 18.90 4.33 -15.37
CA ILE A 628 17.67 4.42 -16.18
C ILE A 628 17.93 4.97 -17.60
N ALA A 629 19.00 5.73 -17.81
CA ALA A 629 19.29 6.40 -19.07
C ALA A 629 19.19 5.51 -20.33
N PRO A 630 19.67 4.25 -20.35
CA PRO A 630 19.57 3.38 -21.53
C PRO A 630 18.13 3.09 -21.98
N ILE A 631 17.19 3.09 -21.04
CA ILE A 631 15.78 2.73 -21.27
C ILE A 631 14.86 3.95 -21.36
N CYS A 632 15.41 5.17 -21.30
CA CYS A 632 14.69 6.42 -21.48
C CYS A 632 14.42 6.72 -22.96
N GLY A 633 13.67 7.79 -23.26
CA GLY A 633 13.47 8.30 -24.61
C GLY A 633 14.72 9.00 -25.17
N GLY A 634 14.78 9.13 -26.50
CA GLY A 634 15.82 9.88 -27.22
C GLY A 634 16.79 9.00 -28.04
N PRO A 635 17.70 9.61 -28.83
CA PRO A 635 18.70 8.88 -29.62
C PRO A 635 19.68 8.06 -28.77
N PRO A 636 20.16 6.90 -29.24
CA PRO A 636 21.02 6.01 -28.45
C PRO A 636 22.31 6.69 -27.98
N ASP A 637 22.94 7.52 -28.81
CA ASP A 637 24.17 8.22 -28.43
C ASP A 637 23.94 9.26 -27.32
N LYS A 638 22.75 9.88 -27.29
CA LYS A 638 22.37 10.79 -26.20
C LYS A 638 22.14 9.99 -24.92
N ARG A 639 21.44 8.86 -24.98
CA ARG A 639 21.20 7.98 -23.81
C ARG A 639 22.52 7.53 -23.17
N LYS A 640 23.46 7.06 -23.98
CA LYS A 640 24.79 6.61 -23.52
C LYS A 640 25.63 7.76 -22.96
N ARG A 641 25.65 8.91 -23.64
CA ARG A 641 26.36 10.10 -23.15
C ARG A 641 25.79 10.60 -21.83
N PHE A 642 24.46 10.61 -21.69
CA PHE A 642 23.81 11.04 -20.46
C PHE A 642 24.15 10.12 -19.28
N ALA A 643 24.21 8.80 -19.49
CA ALA A 643 24.68 7.88 -18.46
C ALA A 643 26.09 8.24 -17.94
N TYR A 644 27.02 8.56 -18.85
CA TYR A 644 28.36 9.03 -18.50
C TYR A 644 28.33 10.39 -17.76
N GLU A 645 27.53 11.35 -18.23
CA GLU A 645 27.38 12.66 -17.60
C GLU A 645 26.79 12.56 -16.18
N ALA A 646 25.83 11.66 -15.95
CA ALA A 646 25.24 11.42 -14.64
C ALA A 646 26.26 10.83 -13.65
N LEU A 647 27.17 9.96 -14.11
CA LEU A 647 28.29 9.47 -13.30
C LEU A 647 29.33 10.57 -13.03
N LEU A 648 29.62 11.42 -14.02
CA LEU A 648 30.54 12.54 -13.88
C LEU A 648 30.04 13.59 -12.87
N TRP A 649 28.73 13.78 -12.77
CA TRP A 649 28.09 14.71 -11.83
C TRP A 649 28.21 14.30 -10.35
N ARG A 650 28.61 13.06 -10.07
CA ARG A 650 28.79 12.56 -8.70
C ARG A 650 29.98 13.25 -8.01
N PRO A 651 29.90 13.52 -6.69
CA PRO A 651 30.96 14.26 -5.96
C PRO A 651 32.37 13.68 -6.11
N VAL A 652 32.47 12.36 -6.21
CA VAL A 652 33.74 11.62 -6.34
C VAL A 652 34.52 12.01 -7.60
N ASN A 653 33.82 12.53 -8.61
CA ASN A 653 34.36 12.95 -9.91
C ASN A 653 34.35 14.49 -10.09
N GLU A 654 33.96 15.27 -9.08
CA GLU A 654 33.91 16.73 -9.19
C GLU A 654 35.30 17.33 -9.50
N GLY A 655 35.35 18.22 -10.50
CA GLY A 655 36.59 18.84 -10.98
C GLY A 655 37.37 18.03 -12.03
N SER A 656 36.93 16.82 -12.38
CA SER A 656 37.48 16.00 -13.46
C SER A 656 36.60 16.05 -14.71
N ASN A 657 37.20 15.88 -15.90
CA ASN A 657 36.47 15.64 -17.16
C ASN A 657 36.24 14.14 -17.45
N GLN A 658 36.74 13.28 -16.56
CA GLN A 658 36.72 11.83 -16.67
C GLN A 658 36.19 11.17 -15.40
N ILE A 659 35.51 10.04 -15.54
CA ILE A 659 34.97 9.27 -14.41
C ILE A 659 36.03 8.29 -13.89
N ARG A 660 36.01 7.97 -12.60
CA ARG A 660 36.87 6.91 -12.06
C ARG A 660 36.47 5.54 -12.63
N LYS A 661 37.45 4.69 -12.92
CA LYS A 661 37.22 3.35 -13.46
C LYS A 661 36.38 2.48 -12.53
N THR A 662 36.60 2.59 -11.22
CA THR A 662 35.80 1.90 -10.20
C THR A 662 34.31 2.27 -10.28
N ASP A 663 34.00 3.52 -10.61
CA ASP A 663 32.63 3.99 -10.76
C ASP A 663 31.98 3.46 -12.06
N ALA A 664 32.73 3.48 -13.16
CA ALA A 664 32.30 2.88 -14.42
C ALA A 664 32.01 1.37 -14.27
N GLN A 665 32.89 0.64 -13.58
CA GLN A 665 32.71 -0.78 -13.28
C GLN A 665 31.49 -1.03 -12.38
N ARG A 666 31.31 -0.22 -11.32
CA ARG A 666 30.14 -0.28 -10.44
C ARG A 666 28.84 -0.06 -11.21
N TYR A 667 28.81 0.95 -12.07
CA TYR A 667 27.67 1.23 -12.95
C TYR A 667 27.33 0.04 -13.85
N ILE A 668 28.31 -0.53 -14.57
CA ILE A 668 28.07 -1.67 -15.47
C ILE A 668 27.56 -2.88 -14.69
N LYS A 669 28.13 -3.16 -13.51
CA LYS A 669 27.67 -4.24 -12.63
C LYS A 669 26.21 -4.05 -12.21
N LEU A 670 25.84 -2.86 -11.74
CA LEU A 670 24.47 -2.54 -11.33
C LEU A 670 23.50 -2.59 -12.52
N LEU A 671 23.87 -2.01 -13.65
CA LEU A 671 23.07 -2.01 -14.87
C LEU A 671 22.75 -3.44 -15.33
N ARG A 672 23.74 -4.34 -15.27
CA ARG A 672 23.55 -5.76 -15.59
C ARG A 672 22.68 -6.45 -14.56
N ALA A 673 22.94 -6.27 -13.26
CA ALA A 673 22.12 -6.86 -12.20
C ALA A 673 20.63 -6.49 -12.33
N ILE A 674 20.34 -5.27 -12.78
CA ILE A 674 18.98 -4.74 -12.92
C ILE A 674 18.30 -5.23 -14.21
N TYR A 675 19.01 -5.27 -15.34
CA TYR A 675 18.38 -5.50 -16.66
C TYR A 675 18.75 -6.80 -17.35
N ILE A 676 19.85 -7.46 -16.98
CA ILE A 676 20.37 -8.64 -17.65
C ILE A 676 20.45 -9.79 -16.64
N PRO A 677 19.54 -10.77 -16.70
CA PRO A 677 19.60 -11.92 -15.82
C PRO A 677 20.85 -12.76 -16.16
N SER A 678 21.90 -12.68 -15.33
CA SER A 678 23.11 -13.47 -15.50
C SER A 678 22.96 -14.84 -14.84
N HIS A 679 23.38 -15.90 -15.54
CA HIS A 679 23.77 -17.14 -14.89
C HIS A 679 25.03 -16.85 -14.05
N GLY A 680 24.87 -16.58 -12.75
CA GLY A 680 25.98 -16.35 -11.83
C GLY A 680 26.14 -14.89 -11.40
N THR A 681 25.21 -14.40 -10.57
CA THR A 681 25.45 -13.24 -9.71
C THR A 681 26.63 -13.47 -8.75
N SER A 682 26.96 -14.74 -8.48
CA SER A 682 27.94 -15.15 -7.47
C SER A 682 29.41 -14.87 -7.80
N GLU A 683 29.81 -14.74 -9.07
CA GLU A 683 31.22 -14.44 -9.42
C GLU A 683 31.52 -12.94 -9.57
N MET A 684 30.50 -12.09 -9.76
CA MET A 684 30.68 -10.64 -9.87
C MET A 684 30.53 -9.90 -8.53
N LEU A 685 30.16 -10.61 -7.45
CA LEU A 685 29.89 -10.02 -6.12
C LEU A 685 31.15 -9.74 -5.29
N GLU A 686 32.32 -10.24 -5.68
CA GLU A 686 33.57 -9.93 -5.00
C GLU A 686 34.14 -8.60 -5.51
N ILE A 687 33.73 -7.49 -4.88
CA ILE A 687 34.55 -6.27 -4.89
C ILE A 687 35.76 -6.58 -4.00
N HIS A 688 36.78 -7.21 -4.57
CA HIS A 688 38.12 -7.07 -4.00
C HIS A 688 38.41 -5.56 -4.02
N GLY A 689 38.80 -5.02 -2.86
CA GLY A 689 39.04 -3.59 -2.68
C GLY A 689 40.14 -3.11 -3.62
N ASP A 690 39.76 -2.70 -4.83
CA ASP A 690 40.70 -2.32 -5.87
C ASP A 690 40.98 -0.83 -5.75
N THR A 691 42.19 -0.51 -5.32
CA THR A 691 42.77 0.83 -5.20
C THR A 691 43.06 1.48 -6.57
N ASP A 692 42.32 1.11 -7.62
CA ASP A 692 42.52 1.60 -8.98
C ASP A 692 41.87 2.99 -9.15
N THR A 693 42.69 4.04 -9.02
CA THR A 693 42.26 5.44 -9.21
C THR A 693 42.33 5.89 -10.68
N SER A 694 42.48 4.97 -11.63
CA SER A 694 42.51 5.33 -13.05
C SER A 694 41.21 5.98 -13.51
N LEU A 695 41.34 6.86 -14.49
CA LEU A 695 40.25 7.62 -15.08
C LEU A 695 39.85 7.00 -16.42
N VAL A 696 38.55 7.06 -16.72
CA VAL A 696 37.93 6.52 -17.93
C VAL A 696 37.30 7.68 -18.70
N SER A 697 37.71 7.83 -19.95
CA SER A 697 37.14 8.78 -20.90
C SER A 697 35.78 8.32 -21.42
N LEU A 698 35.00 9.25 -22.03
CA LEU A 698 33.74 8.90 -22.69
C LEU A 698 33.92 7.80 -23.75
N ALA A 699 35.02 7.83 -24.52
CA ALA A 699 35.26 6.84 -25.56
C ALA A 699 35.47 5.43 -24.98
N GLU A 700 36.28 5.31 -23.93
CA GLU A 700 36.50 4.04 -23.23
C GLU A 700 35.23 3.54 -22.55
N PHE A 701 34.46 4.44 -21.92
CA PHE A 701 33.16 4.10 -21.34
C PHE A 701 32.18 3.54 -22.37
N LEU A 702 32.11 4.12 -23.57
CA LEU A 702 31.24 3.62 -24.64
C LEU A 702 31.63 2.21 -25.07
N VAL A 703 32.93 1.91 -25.14
CA VAL A 703 33.41 0.54 -25.42
C VAL A 703 32.97 -0.42 -24.31
N MET A 704 33.14 -0.04 -23.04
CA MET A 704 32.68 -0.86 -21.90
C MET A 704 31.16 -1.06 -21.91
N PHE A 705 30.39 -0.04 -22.27
CA PHE A 705 28.94 -0.09 -22.31
C PHE A 705 28.40 -0.96 -23.44
N ASP A 706 28.97 -0.84 -24.64
CA ASP A 706 28.52 -1.56 -25.84
C ASP A 706 29.06 -3.00 -25.89
N ASP A 707 29.92 -3.42 -24.96
CA ASP A 707 30.43 -4.79 -24.86
C ASP A 707 29.27 -5.80 -24.67
N PRO A 708 29.15 -6.83 -25.53
CA PRO A 708 28.04 -7.78 -25.48
C PRO A 708 28.09 -8.74 -24.29
N ASP A 709 29.30 -9.06 -23.81
CA ASP A 709 29.53 -10.08 -22.79
C ASP A 709 29.58 -9.44 -21.40
N TRP A 710 30.27 -8.30 -21.27
CA TRP A 710 30.58 -7.62 -20.03
C TRP A 710 29.84 -6.29 -19.82
N GLY A 711 29.26 -5.72 -20.88
CA GLY A 711 28.57 -4.43 -20.87
C GLY A 711 27.04 -4.54 -20.81
N PHE A 712 26.35 -3.53 -21.34
CA PHE A 712 24.89 -3.57 -21.52
C PHE A 712 24.52 -4.44 -22.71
N GLY A 713 25.25 -4.34 -23.84
CA GLY A 713 25.17 -5.21 -25.02
C GLY A 713 23.82 -5.32 -25.77
N ILE A 714 22.71 -5.02 -25.10
CA ILE A 714 21.34 -5.34 -25.50
C ILE A 714 20.62 -4.17 -26.16
N MET A 715 21.23 -2.97 -26.12
CA MET A 715 20.66 -1.72 -26.63
C MET A 715 20.18 -1.85 -28.09
N SER A 716 20.95 -2.51 -28.95
CA SER A 716 20.59 -2.67 -30.36
C SER A 716 19.31 -3.49 -30.56
N THR A 717 19.12 -4.54 -29.76
CA THR A 717 17.92 -5.37 -29.74
C THR A 717 16.74 -4.60 -29.16
N LEU A 718 16.96 -3.83 -28.08
CA LEU A 718 15.94 -3.00 -27.46
C LEU A 718 15.38 -1.96 -28.44
N LEU A 719 16.24 -1.23 -29.13
CA LEU A 719 15.85 -0.21 -30.12
C LEU A 719 15.05 -0.80 -31.28
N LYS A 720 15.39 -2.02 -31.73
CA LYS A 720 14.60 -2.72 -32.75
C LYS A 720 13.16 -2.97 -32.27
N LEU A 721 12.98 -3.38 -31.01
CA LEU A 721 11.65 -3.61 -30.44
C LEU A 721 10.87 -2.30 -30.23
N GLU A 722 11.54 -1.21 -29.82
CA GLU A 722 10.91 0.11 -29.69
C GLU A 722 10.25 0.56 -31.01
N ILE A 723 10.90 0.26 -32.15
CA ILE A 723 10.37 0.56 -33.49
C ILE A 723 9.32 -0.49 -33.93
N GLY A 724 9.53 -1.77 -33.58
CA GLY A 724 8.78 -2.91 -34.11
C GLY A 724 7.49 -3.28 -33.38
N ASP A 725 7.26 -2.81 -32.14
CA ASP A 725 6.12 -3.20 -31.29
C ASP A 725 4.73 -3.02 -31.96
N ARG A 726 4.61 -2.11 -32.93
CA ARG A 726 3.36 -1.78 -33.61
C ARG A 726 3.14 -2.51 -34.94
N ASN A 727 4.13 -3.27 -35.40
CA ASN A 727 4.04 -3.96 -36.68
C ASN A 727 3.10 -5.17 -36.57
N ARG A 728 1.99 -5.15 -37.30
CA ARG A 728 1.07 -6.29 -37.41
C ARG A 728 1.41 -7.10 -38.65
N HIS A 729 1.52 -8.42 -38.51
CA HIS A 729 1.77 -9.34 -39.63
C HIS A 729 0.46 -9.95 -40.18
N GLY A 730 -0.55 -9.12 -40.44
CA GLY A 730 -1.77 -9.51 -41.14
C GLY A 730 -2.51 -10.71 -40.49
N SER A 731 -2.93 -11.68 -41.33
CA SER A 731 -3.66 -12.89 -40.93
C SER A 731 -2.80 -13.98 -40.28
N HIS A 732 -1.53 -13.68 -39.96
CA HIS A 732 -0.64 -14.64 -39.32
C HIS A 732 -0.88 -14.72 -37.82
N VAL A 733 -1.10 -15.94 -37.34
CA VAL A 733 -1.19 -16.29 -35.93
C VAL A 733 0.03 -17.09 -35.50
N CYS A 734 0.40 -16.95 -34.24
CA CYS A 734 1.44 -17.78 -33.63
C CYS A 734 1.00 -19.24 -33.65
N ALA A 735 1.89 -20.15 -34.06
CA ALA A 735 1.58 -21.58 -34.13
C ALA A 735 1.36 -22.20 -32.75
N THR A 736 1.95 -21.60 -31.71
CA THR A 736 1.85 -22.05 -30.31
C THR A 736 0.63 -21.42 -29.62
N CYS A 737 0.64 -20.11 -29.39
CA CYS A 737 -0.44 -19.46 -28.61
C CYS A 737 -1.68 -19.06 -29.43
N ARG A 738 -1.67 -19.27 -30.76
CA ARG A 738 -2.74 -18.88 -31.70
C ARG A 738 -3.10 -17.39 -31.74
N TYR A 739 -2.39 -16.56 -30.99
CA TYR A 739 -2.58 -15.11 -30.97
C TYR A 739 -2.08 -14.48 -32.29
N PRO A 740 -2.78 -13.46 -32.84
CA PRO A 740 -2.28 -12.68 -33.97
C PRO A 740 -0.89 -12.12 -33.69
N ILE A 741 0.04 -12.25 -34.64
CA ILE A 741 1.42 -11.81 -34.42
C ILE A 741 1.47 -10.27 -34.55
N ILE A 742 1.64 -9.63 -33.39
CA ILE A 742 1.86 -8.18 -33.23
C ILE A 742 3.31 -8.02 -32.72
N GLY A 743 4.19 -7.46 -33.55
CA GLY A 743 5.64 -7.38 -33.31
C GLY A 743 6.46 -8.36 -34.15
N PRO A 744 7.73 -8.62 -33.81
CA PRO A 744 8.63 -9.44 -34.62
C PRO A 744 8.10 -10.84 -34.90
N ARG A 745 8.18 -11.26 -36.17
CA ARG A 745 7.76 -12.58 -36.62
C ARG A 745 8.95 -13.48 -36.88
N PHE A 746 9.02 -14.58 -36.13
CA PHE A 746 10.04 -15.61 -36.27
C PHE A 746 9.45 -16.80 -37.03
N LYS A 747 9.96 -17.09 -38.22
CA LYS A 747 9.53 -18.22 -39.02
C LYS A 747 10.59 -19.30 -39.02
N GLU A 748 10.17 -20.53 -38.79
CA GLU A 748 11.04 -21.70 -38.92
C GLU A 748 11.20 -22.06 -40.41
N MET A 749 12.43 -22.36 -40.83
CA MET A 749 12.74 -22.50 -42.25
C MET A 749 12.44 -23.88 -42.82
N LYS A 750 12.43 -24.95 -42.01
CA LYS A 750 12.16 -26.32 -42.48
C LYS A 750 10.67 -26.67 -42.48
N SER A 751 9.96 -26.33 -41.41
CA SER A 751 8.54 -26.66 -41.17
C SER A 751 7.60 -25.46 -41.37
N HIS A 752 8.15 -24.28 -41.65
CA HIS A 752 7.41 -23.07 -42.06
C HIS A 752 6.37 -22.50 -41.08
N PHE A 753 6.28 -23.00 -39.85
CA PHE A 753 5.45 -22.40 -38.83
C PHE A 753 6.03 -21.07 -38.34
N SER A 754 5.18 -20.21 -37.77
CA SER A 754 5.56 -18.88 -37.27
C SER A 754 5.30 -18.79 -35.77
N LEU A 755 6.22 -18.14 -35.06
CA LEU A 755 6.10 -17.80 -33.66
C LEU A 755 6.06 -16.28 -33.47
N CYS A 756 5.30 -15.82 -32.49
CA CYS A 756 5.47 -14.48 -31.96
C CYS A 756 6.77 -14.38 -31.15
N GLY A 757 7.24 -13.15 -30.91
CA GLY A 757 8.46 -12.90 -30.13
C GLY A 757 8.48 -13.61 -28.78
N GLN A 758 7.35 -13.63 -28.05
CA GLN A 758 7.25 -14.29 -26.74
C GLN A 758 7.44 -15.80 -26.83
N CYS A 759 6.74 -16.49 -27.74
CA CYS A 759 6.90 -17.94 -27.86
C CYS A 759 8.30 -18.33 -28.35
N TYR A 760 8.90 -17.52 -29.22
CA TYR A 760 10.28 -17.72 -29.64
C TYR A 760 11.27 -17.52 -28.48
N SER A 761 11.16 -16.42 -27.72
CA SER A 761 12.03 -16.13 -26.57
C SER A 761 11.92 -17.18 -25.47
N GLU A 762 10.73 -17.74 -25.25
CA GLU A 762 10.50 -18.81 -24.27
C GLU A 762 10.92 -20.18 -24.79
N GLY A 763 11.16 -20.35 -26.09
CA GLY A 763 11.52 -21.65 -26.69
C GLY A 763 10.33 -22.59 -26.86
N LYS A 764 9.12 -22.05 -26.96
CA LYS A 764 7.88 -22.82 -27.11
C LYS A 764 7.59 -23.13 -28.57
N VAL A 765 7.52 -24.41 -28.92
CA VAL A 765 7.19 -24.89 -30.27
C VAL A 765 5.98 -25.84 -30.23
N PRO A 766 5.20 -25.94 -31.31
CA PRO A 766 4.08 -26.89 -31.33
C PRO A 766 4.59 -28.34 -31.31
N PRO A 767 3.90 -29.26 -30.61
CA PRO A 767 4.35 -30.66 -30.49
C PRO A 767 4.43 -31.36 -31.84
N SER A 768 3.52 -31.01 -32.77
CA SER A 768 3.46 -31.53 -34.14
C SER A 768 4.70 -31.21 -34.99
N TYR A 769 5.58 -30.30 -34.54
CA TYR A 769 6.80 -29.89 -35.23
C TYR A 769 8.05 -30.16 -34.38
N LYS A 770 8.07 -31.21 -33.56
CA LYS A 770 9.25 -31.61 -32.78
C LYS A 770 10.44 -31.94 -33.71
N GLN A 771 11.58 -31.29 -33.48
CA GLN A 771 12.82 -31.43 -34.25
C GLN A 771 14.03 -31.40 -33.31
N GLU A 772 15.17 -31.95 -33.76
CA GLU A 772 16.43 -31.90 -33.01
C GLU A 772 17.01 -30.48 -32.96
N ALA A 773 16.87 -29.72 -34.05
CA ALA A 773 17.31 -28.33 -34.14
C ALA A 773 16.37 -27.53 -35.04
N TYR A 774 16.16 -26.27 -34.69
CA TYR A 774 15.28 -25.34 -35.38
C TYR A 774 16.09 -24.20 -35.97
N LYS A 775 15.81 -23.81 -37.22
CA LYS A 775 16.46 -22.65 -37.85
C LYS A 775 15.43 -21.57 -38.09
N PHE A 776 15.54 -20.48 -37.34
CA PHE A 776 14.60 -19.38 -37.44
C PHE A 776 15.17 -18.22 -38.28
N LYS A 777 14.26 -17.59 -39.03
CA LYS A 777 14.46 -16.31 -39.68
C LYS A 777 13.48 -15.29 -39.10
N GLU A 778 14.00 -14.14 -38.73
CA GLU A 778 13.20 -12.99 -38.34
C GLU A 778 12.80 -12.18 -39.59
N TYR A 779 11.56 -11.71 -39.63
CA TYR A 779 11.05 -10.85 -40.71
C TYR A 779 10.68 -9.47 -40.15
N ALA A 780 11.20 -8.42 -40.78
CA ALA A 780 10.90 -7.04 -40.36
C ALA A 780 9.55 -6.54 -40.90
N ASN A 781 9.12 -7.02 -42.06
CA ASN A 781 7.84 -6.66 -42.67
C ASN A 781 7.29 -7.77 -43.58
N GLU A 782 6.04 -7.61 -44.04
CA GLU A 782 5.40 -8.58 -44.95
C GLU A 782 6.06 -8.65 -46.33
N ALA A 783 6.66 -7.55 -46.81
CA ALA A 783 7.31 -7.53 -48.13
C ALA A 783 8.54 -8.46 -48.18
N GLU A 784 9.34 -8.52 -47.13
CA GLU A 784 10.46 -9.47 -47.00
C GLU A 784 9.98 -10.92 -46.95
N ALA A 785 8.87 -11.16 -46.25
CA ALA A 785 8.22 -12.46 -46.21
C ALA A 785 7.74 -12.92 -47.59
N LEU A 786 7.19 -11.99 -48.38
CA LEU A 786 6.71 -12.25 -49.72
C LEU A 786 7.86 -12.53 -50.70
N LYS A 787 8.95 -11.75 -50.62
CA LYS A 787 10.15 -11.94 -51.46
C LYS A 787 10.73 -13.35 -51.29
N ASP A 788 10.83 -13.83 -50.05
CA ASP A 788 11.28 -15.20 -49.78
C ASP A 788 10.35 -16.25 -50.40
N LYS A 789 9.02 -16.05 -50.38
CA LYS A 789 8.08 -16.96 -51.06
C LYS A 789 8.31 -16.96 -52.57
N CYS A 790 8.48 -15.79 -53.19
CA CYS A 790 8.68 -15.65 -54.64
C CYS A 790 10.00 -16.23 -55.13
N LEU A 791 11.08 -16.12 -54.35
CA LEU A 791 12.39 -16.69 -54.70
C LEU A 791 12.37 -18.23 -54.73
N TRP A 792 11.55 -18.87 -53.89
CA TRP A 792 11.37 -20.32 -53.91
C TRP A 792 10.59 -20.83 -55.13
N PHE A 793 9.68 -20.02 -55.69
CA PHE A 793 9.02 -20.36 -56.95
C PHE A 793 9.97 -20.32 -58.16
N GLY A 794 11.08 -19.57 -58.08
CA GLY A 794 12.11 -19.51 -59.12
C GLY A 794 13.08 -20.70 -59.14
N LEU A 795 13.17 -21.49 -58.06
CA LEU A 795 14.06 -22.65 -57.96
C LEU A 795 13.41 -23.97 -58.39
N HIS A 796 12.08 -24.01 -58.58
CA HIS A 796 11.36 -25.17 -59.09
C HIS A 796 11.13 -25.16 -60.62
N SER A 797 11.67 -24.19 -61.38
CA SER A 797 11.40 -24.06 -62.82
C SER A 797 12.54 -24.51 -63.76
N LYS A 798 13.53 -25.29 -63.31
CA LYS A 798 14.51 -25.91 -64.23
C LYS A 798 14.79 -27.37 -63.86
N GLY A 799 13.96 -28.24 -64.39
CA GLY A 799 14.16 -29.68 -64.43
C GLY A 799 13.78 -30.23 -65.80
N SER A 800 14.58 -29.92 -66.82
CA SER A 800 14.68 -30.74 -68.03
C SER A 800 16.16 -30.99 -68.30
N SER A 801 16.56 -32.24 -68.06
CA SER A 801 17.90 -32.80 -68.22
C SER A 801 18.35 -32.86 -69.69
N PRO A 802 19.64 -33.11 -69.96
CA PRO A 802 20.31 -32.81 -71.22
C PRO A 802 20.24 -33.98 -72.23
N THR A 803 20.39 -33.68 -73.51
CA THR A 803 20.76 -34.66 -74.54
C THR A 803 21.85 -34.10 -75.45
N ALA A 804 22.80 -34.99 -75.76
CA ALA A 804 24.09 -34.80 -76.40
C ALA A 804 24.05 -34.26 -77.84
N ALA A 805 25.03 -33.41 -78.16
CA ALA A 805 26.08 -33.61 -79.18
C ALA A 805 27.08 -32.46 -79.09
#